data_AF-A0A0T0MCW1-F1
#
_entry.id   AF-A0A0T0MCW1-F1
#
_cell.length_a   1.000
_cell.length_b   1.000
_cell.length_c   1.000
_cell.angle_alpha   90.00
_cell.angle_beta   90.00
_cell.angle_gamma   90.00
#
_symmetry.space_group_name_H-M   'P 1'
#
loop_
_entity.id
_entity.type
_entity.pdbx_description
1 polymer ?
#
loop_
_entity_poly.entity_id
_entity_poly.type
_entity_poly.pdbx_seq_one_letter_code
_entity_poly.pdbx_strand_id
1 'polypeptide(L)'
;MTENSKQTVDLNQANLDLDIIDEKRQFWISQWDSQIKNYLKRTYGLSLYSPHILIDDIVTEITENQFKNADNKKYFYDKLDRYCKEDRVIKDNFGALFKLLRASFHTEKNNLILETCLHIKKQFDAGIYFDKSLELLINLICSNTKLNIEIVNSIKIISQSIIVEMLKRGYVLEDIINFASNIFDTYRERKDISLHHVSTKFPHKIKFEDYGVANRDEYYKEIKSNVKNLTLETRFLALSNYFYKERQKVHYLFVVEGLKGSVNIEVGKVTLYSIDQRRFINNDRYSEEDALLMSKSKNYSKSVVIAAVEVEYLLPKSSLIDALNTLEDILDLISCHYKTKTTLDIDTTKYVVVENGRSINSTWSRNKNDKFIKFEEALNLEDLSQKFTELNDYSVSLNKSTLTISNSRLKNAIHWFSKAEQTLRQEDKMLNYWIAIENLFNLEFDIKNDILNKNYSKIHLIQEIIVSSELQGLIFQYGWDLYHSYLHLIINDLRPNLSTDFVKKANLISETGERIYLNKFIDCLSELKDLERDLSMKQDIENVQDFYSNNMTTLRVLNEQTQGIKDDILMIYRFRNLIVHNAHFDNALLPYYVWKIQKYSGNLIRKLIQQSAVEEKTLSAHIINLFLKKQELLGNLENKDFQIFK
;
A
#
# COMPACT_ATOMS: atom_id res chain seq x y z
N MET A 1 23.78 -56.45 -4.48
CA MET A 1 24.37 -55.14 -4.90
C MET A 1 23.37 -54.21 -5.58
N THR A 2 22.20 -54.69 -6.02
CA THR A 2 21.17 -53.91 -6.74
C THR A 2 20.10 -53.24 -5.87
N GLU A 3 19.89 -53.68 -4.61
CA GLU A 3 18.94 -53.03 -3.69
C GLU A 3 19.52 -51.82 -2.97
N ASN A 4 20.79 -51.89 -2.51
CA ASN A 4 21.45 -50.74 -1.89
C ASN A 4 21.61 -49.58 -2.86
N SER A 5 21.94 -49.82 -4.14
CA SER A 5 22.04 -48.75 -5.14
C SER A 5 20.70 -48.07 -5.44
N LYS A 6 19.58 -48.80 -5.31
CA LYS A 6 18.23 -48.25 -5.55
C LYS A 6 17.76 -47.40 -4.36
N GLN A 7 17.99 -47.87 -3.13
CA GLN A 7 17.73 -47.08 -1.92
C GLN A 7 18.57 -45.79 -1.84
N THR A 8 19.85 -45.82 -2.24
CA THR A 8 20.66 -44.59 -2.25
C THR A 8 20.20 -43.59 -3.31
N VAL A 9 19.75 -44.05 -4.47
CA VAL A 9 19.21 -43.18 -5.54
C VAL A 9 17.86 -42.57 -5.13
N ASP A 10 16.98 -43.36 -4.52
CA ASP A 10 15.68 -42.88 -4.03
C ASP A 10 15.83 -41.87 -2.88
N LEU A 11 16.79 -42.06 -1.97
CA LEU A 11 17.12 -41.10 -0.90
C LEU A 11 17.73 -39.80 -1.45
N ASN A 12 18.61 -39.89 -2.46
CA ASN A 12 19.22 -38.71 -3.08
C ASN A 12 18.20 -37.89 -3.88
N GLN A 13 17.25 -38.54 -4.56
CA GLN A 13 16.17 -37.84 -5.26
C GLN A 13 15.20 -37.18 -4.29
N ALA A 14 14.83 -37.85 -3.20
CA ALA A 14 13.98 -37.26 -2.16
C ALA A 14 14.62 -36.04 -1.48
N ASN A 15 15.93 -36.08 -1.24
CA ASN A 15 16.67 -34.92 -0.70
C ASN A 15 16.71 -33.76 -1.70
N LEU A 16 16.93 -34.04 -2.99
CA LEU A 16 16.91 -33.02 -4.04
C LEU A 16 15.53 -32.36 -4.20
N ASP A 17 14.45 -33.15 -4.13
CA ASP A 17 13.09 -32.66 -4.19
C ASP A 17 12.76 -31.76 -2.98
N LEU A 18 13.24 -32.12 -1.78
CA LEU A 18 13.11 -31.30 -0.58
C LEU A 18 13.87 -29.97 -0.69
N ASP A 19 15.09 -29.96 -1.24
CA ASP A 19 15.87 -28.75 -1.46
C ASP A 19 15.18 -27.79 -2.44
N ILE A 20 14.61 -28.30 -3.54
CA ILE A 20 13.86 -27.50 -4.53
C ILE A 20 12.63 -26.85 -3.90
N ILE A 21 11.89 -27.61 -3.08
CA ILE A 21 10.70 -27.12 -2.39
C ILE A 21 11.08 -26.05 -1.34
N ASP A 22 12.19 -26.26 -0.60
CA ASP A 22 12.70 -25.32 0.38
C ASP A 22 13.11 -23.99 -0.26
N GLU A 23 13.81 -24.05 -1.41
CA GLU A 23 14.19 -22.89 -2.22
C GLU A 23 12.96 -22.06 -2.63
N LYS A 24 11.92 -22.71 -3.17
CA LYS A 24 10.67 -22.04 -3.55
C LYS A 24 9.95 -21.42 -2.36
N ARG A 25 9.93 -22.08 -1.21
CA ARG A 25 9.34 -21.54 0.02
C ARG A 25 10.06 -20.27 0.46
N GLN A 26 11.39 -20.32 0.54
CA GLN A 26 12.20 -19.16 0.93
C GLN A 26 12.02 -18.00 -0.05
N PHE A 27 12.01 -18.31 -1.35
CA PHE A 27 11.69 -17.35 -2.40
C PHE A 27 10.33 -16.68 -2.15
N TRP A 28 9.26 -17.47 -1.95
CA TRP A 28 7.92 -16.92 -1.73
C TRP A 28 7.82 -16.02 -0.50
N ILE A 29 8.42 -16.41 0.64
CA ILE A 29 8.41 -15.60 1.87
C ILE A 29 9.09 -14.25 1.62
N SER A 30 10.25 -14.26 0.97
CA SER A 30 10.99 -13.04 0.62
C SER A 30 10.18 -12.15 -0.34
N GLN A 31 9.55 -12.76 -1.34
CA GLN A 31 8.72 -12.03 -2.31
C GLN A 31 7.47 -11.43 -1.66
N TRP A 32 6.79 -12.14 -0.77
CA TRP A 32 5.61 -11.62 -0.05
C TRP A 32 5.94 -10.34 0.71
N ASP A 33 7.01 -10.38 1.51
CA ASP A 33 7.48 -9.23 2.28
C ASP A 33 7.93 -8.08 1.35
N SER A 34 8.70 -8.40 0.31
CA SER A 34 9.18 -7.41 -0.66
C SER A 34 8.03 -6.72 -1.41
N GLN A 35 7.02 -7.46 -1.86
CA GLN A 35 5.87 -6.91 -2.57
C GLN A 35 5.10 -5.91 -1.70
N ILE A 36 4.88 -6.24 -0.44
CA ILE A 36 4.15 -5.39 0.50
C ILE A 36 5.00 -4.19 0.90
N LYS A 37 6.30 -4.35 1.21
CA LYS A 37 7.18 -3.21 1.55
C LYS A 37 7.39 -2.26 0.38
N ASN A 38 7.43 -2.80 -0.85
CA ASN A 38 7.66 -2.03 -2.07
C ASN A 38 6.37 -1.70 -2.81
N TYR A 39 5.17 -1.82 -2.21
CA TYR A 39 3.89 -1.60 -2.91
C TYR A 39 3.75 -0.19 -3.52
N LEU A 40 4.51 0.77 -2.99
CA LEU A 40 4.59 2.16 -3.44
C LEU A 40 5.65 2.39 -4.54
N LYS A 41 6.47 1.39 -4.88
CA LYS A 41 7.43 1.49 -5.99
C LYS A 41 6.73 1.19 -7.31
N ARG A 42 7.00 2.02 -8.33
CA ARG A 42 6.35 1.91 -9.66
C ARG A 42 6.83 0.70 -10.47
N THR A 43 8.05 0.25 -10.21
CA THR A 43 8.76 -0.70 -11.07
C THR A 43 8.63 -2.15 -10.59
N TYR A 44 8.63 -2.36 -9.28
CA TYR A 44 8.67 -3.70 -8.66
C TYR A 44 7.55 -3.95 -7.63
N GLY A 45 6.57 -3.05 -7.54
CA GLY A 45 5.54 -3.07 -6.49
C GLY A 45 4.38 -4.05 -6.70
N LEU A 46 3.59 -4.19 -5.64
CA LEU A 46 2.30 -4.88 -5.60
C LEU A 46 1.26 -4.17 -6.49
N SER A 47 0.67 -4.89 -7.45
CA SER A 47 -0.52 -4.43 -8.17
C SER A 47 -1.75 -4.74 -7.33
N LEU A 48 -2.43 -3.70 -6.84
CA LEU A 48 -3.64 -3.86 -6.03
C LEU A 48 -4.92 -4.04 -6.87
N TYR A 49 -4.85 -3.88 -8.19
CA TYR A 49 -5.99 -4.04 -9.08
C TYR A 49 -6.14 -5.53 -9.48
N SER A 50 -7.12 -6.22 -8.90
CA SER A 50 -7.43 -7.64 -9.16
C SER A 50 -8.75 -7.81 -9.94
N PRO A 51 -9.09 -9.04 -10.39
CA PRO A 51 -10.41 -9.30 -10.95
C PRO A 51 -11.56 -8.93 -10.01
N HIS A 52 -11.41 -9.12 -8.69
CA HIS A 52 -12.43 -8.76 -7.70
C HIS A 52 -12.69 -7.25 -7.70
N ILE A 53 -11.63 -6.44 -7.65
CA ILE A 53 -11.72 -4.98 -7.74
C ILE A 53 -12.38 -4.54 -9.04
N LEU A 54 -12.00 -5.14 -10.17
CA LEU A 54 -12.60 -4.81 -11.46
C LEU A 54 -14.12 -5.03 -11.44
N ILE A 55 -14.57 -6.15 -10.88
CA ILE A 55 -15.99 -6.46 -10.79
C ILE A 55 -16.71 -5.45 -9.89
N ASP A 56 -16.15 -5.09 -8.73
CA ASP A 56 -16.71 -4.07 -7.85
C ASP A 56 -16.82 -2.71 -8.55
N ASP A 57 -15.76 -2.30 -9.25
CA ASP A 57 -15.74 -1.03 -9.98
C ASP A 57 -16.80 -0.96 -11.07
N ILE A 58 -17.00 -2.07 -11.79
CA ILE A 58 -18.05 -2.20 -12.80
C ILE A 58 -19.43 -2.09 -12.14
N VAL A 59 -19.66 -2.80 -11.03
CA VAL A 59 -20.93 -2.72 -10.30
C VAL A 59 -21.21 -1.29 -9.89
N THR A 60 -20.28 -0.64 -9.18
CA THR A 60 -20.42 0.75 -8.72
C THR A 60 -20.63 1.72 -9.88
N GLU A 61 -19.93 1.55 -11.00
CA GLU A 61 -20.10 2.46 -12.14
C GLU A 61 -21.47 2.28 -12.83
N ILE A 62 -22.04 1.07 -12.86
CA ILE A 62 -23.40 0.87 -13.38
C ILE A 62 -24.43 1.45 -12.40
N THR A 63 -24.30 1.14 -11.10
CA THR A 63 -25.30 1.53 -10.09
C THR A 63 -25.34 3.04 -9.89
N GLU A 64 -24.17 3.67 -9.76
CA GLU A 64 -24.10 5.10 -9.42
C GLU A 64 -24.08 5.99 -10.66
N ASN A 65 -23.38 5.58 -11.73
CA ASN A 65 -23.08 6.46 -12.86
C ASN A 65 -23.74 6.00 -14.17
N GLN A 66 -24.50 4.89 -14.16
CA GLN A 66 -25.16 4.32 -15.34
C GLN A 66 -24.21 4.06 -16.53
N PHE A 67 -22.92 3.82 -16.26
CA PHE A 67 -21.90 3.58 -17.29
C PHE A 67 -21.77 4.72 -18.33
N LYS A 68 -22.10 5.97 -17.96
CA LYS A 68 -22.07 7.14 -18.86
C LYS A 68 -20.66 7.55 -19.28
N ASN A 69 -19.64 7.26 -18.46
CA ASN A 69 -18.27 7.64 -18.75
C ASN A 69 -17.60 6.63 -19.71
N ALA A 70 -17.34 7.05 -20.94
CA ALA A 70 -16.74 6.22 -21.97
C ALA A 70 -15.29 5.80 -21.65
N ASP A 71 -14.52 6.66 -20.98
CA ASP A 71 -13.13 6.36 -20.60
C ASP A 71 -13.08 5.28 -19.53
N ASN A 72 -13.95 5.37 -18.51
CA ASN A 72 -14.12 4.32 -17.49
C ASN A 72 -14.53 2.99 -18.14
N LYS A 73 -15.52 3.02 -19.04
CA LYS A 73 -16.01 1.83 -19.74
C LYS A 73 -14.90 1.16 -20.56
N LYS A 74 -14.08 1.95 -21.26
CA LYS A 74 -12.92 1.45 -22.02
C LYS A 74 -11.89 0.84 -21.08
N TYR A 75 -11.52 1.56 -20.02
CA TYR A 75 -10.57 1.07 -19.02
C TYR A 75 -11.00 -0.29 -18.42
N PHE A 76 -12.26 -0.41 -17.99
CA PHE A 76 -12.77 -1.68 -17.44
C PHE A 76 -12.77 -2.80 -18.47
N TYR A 77 -13.12 -2.52 -19.73
CA TYR A 77 -13.06 -3.50 -20.80
C TYR A 77 -11.63 -3.99 -21.06
N ASP A 78 -10.66 -3.08 -21.11
CA ASP A 78 -9.26 -3.41 -21.36
C ASP A 78 -8.70 -4.29 -20.21
N LYS A 79 -9.05 -4.00 -18.95
CA LYS A 79 -8.70 -4.86 -17.81
C LYS A 79 -9.40 -6.22 -17.87
N LEU A 80 -10.69 -6.25 -18.23
CA LEU A 80 -11.45 -7.48 -18.39
C LEU A 80 -10.84 -8.40 -19.44
N ASP A 81 -10.49 -7.86 -20.62
CA ASP A 81 -9.85 -8.61 -21.69
C ASP A 81 -8.49 -9.18 -21.26
N ARG A 82 -7.70 -8.39 -20.52
CA ARG A 82 -6.44 -8.84 -19.95
C ARG A 82 -6.63 -10.02 -18.98
N TYR A 83 -7.54 -9.92 -18.01
CA TYR A 83 -7.76 -11.02 -17.05
C TYR A 83 -8.29 -12.28 -17.73
N CYS A 84 -9.14 -12.16 -18.76
CA CYS A 84 -9.55 -13.32 -19.57
C CYS A 84 -8.36 -14.05 -20.22
N LYS A 85 -7.29 -13.32 -20.55
CA LYS A 85 -6.11 -13.84 -21.27
C LYS A 85 -4.97 -14.26 -20.36
N GLU A 86 -4.83 -13.67 -19.19
CA GLU A 86 -3.63 -13.84 -18.36
C GLU A 86 -3.92 -14.56 -17.04
N ASP A 87 -5.12 -14.41 -16.47
CA ASP A 87 -5.45 -14.95 -15.16
C ASP A 87 -5.91 -16.41 -15.24
N ARG A 88 -5.13 -17.32 -14.64
CA ARG A 88 -5.41 -18.77 -14.67
C ARG A 88 -6.67 -19.11 -13.87
N VAL A 89 -6.89 -18.50 -12.71
CA VAL A 89 -8.07 -18.78 -11.88
C VAL A 89 -9.34 -18.35 -12.62
N ILE A 90 -9.32 -17.18 -13.25
CA ILE A 90 -10.43 -16.70 -14.07
C ILE A 90 -10.71 -17.63 -15.24
N LYS A 91 -9.69 -18.06 -16.00
CA LYS A 91 -9.87 -18.98 -17.12
C LYS A 91 -10.51 -20.29 -16.71
N ASP A 92 -10.02 -20.89 -15.64
CA ASP A 92 -10.36 -22.25 -15.27
C ASP A 92 -11.67 -22.33 -14.49
N ASN A 93 -12.02 -21.30 -13.71
CA ASN A 93 -13.17 -21.32 -12.80
C ASN A 93 -14.29 -20.33 -13.18
N PHE A 94 -13.96 -19.22 -13.86
CA PHE A 94 -14.92 -18.15 -14.17
C PHE A 94 -15.03 -17.84 -15.68
N GLY A 95 -14.39 -18.65 -16.53
CA GLY A 95 -14.14 -18.30 -17.93
C GLY A 95 -15.43 -18.07 -18.74
N ALA A 96 -16.49 -18.82 -18.46
CA ALA A 96 -17.79 -18.63 -19.12
C ALA A 96 -18.43 -17.27 -18.77
N LEU A 97 -18.42 -16.89 -17.48
CA LEU A 97 -18.99 -15.63 -17.00
C LEU A 97 -18.19 -14.42 -17.51
N PHE A 98 -16.86 -14.51 -17.48
CA PHE A 98 -15.99 -13.44 -18.01
C PHE A 98 -16.12 -13.28 -19.53
N LYS A 99 -16.28 -14.37 -20.29
CA LYS A 99 -16.59 -14.30 -21.73
C LYS A 99 -17.95 -13.65 -21.99
N LEU A 100 -18.96 -13.96 -21.16
CA LEU A 100 -20.29 -13.33 -21.25
C LEU A 100 -20.23 -11.83 -20.98
N LEU A 101 -19.51 -11.41 -19.92
CA LEU A 101 -19.27 -10.00 -19.61
C LEU A 101 -18.63 -9.29 -20.78
N ARG A 102 -17.54 -9.86 -21.31
CA ARG A 102 -16.79 -9.29 -22.42
C ARG A 102 -17.65 -9.11 -23.67
N ALA A 103 -18.46 -10.11 -24.01
CA ALA A 103 -19.38 -10.03 -25.14
C ALA A 103 -20.47 -8.97 -24.94
N SER A 104 -20.90 -8.76 -23.69
CA SER A 104 -21.98 -7.83 -23.35
C SER A 104 -21.50 -6.38 -23.20
N PHE A 105 -20.20 -6.16 -22.95
CA PHE A 105 -19.65 -4.85 -22.57
C PHE A 105 -19.87 -3.76 -23.62
N HIS A 106 -19.83 -4.09 -24.92
CA HIS A 106 -20.08 -3.13 -26.00
C HIS A 106 -21.56 -2.97 -26.38
N THR A 107 -22.46 -3.64 -25.66
CA THR A 107 -23.90 -3.52 -25.87
C THR A 107 -24.51 -2.50 -24.90
N GLU A 108 -25.78 -2.16 -25.09
CA GLU A 108 -26.57 -1.36 -24.15
C GLU A 108 -27.19 -2.20 -23.01
N LYS A 109 -26.81 -3.48 -22.89
CA LYS A 109 -27.37 -4.42 -21.91
C LYS A 109 -26.74 -4.24 -20.51
N ASN A 110 -26.78 -3.03 -19.97
CA ASN A 110 -26.17 -2.71 -18.67
C ASN A 110 -26.70 -3.61 -17.53
N ASN A 111 -27.99 -3.95 -17.53
CA ASN A 111 -28.56 -4.85 -16.52
C ASN A 111 -27.98 -6.27 -16.61
N LEU A 112 -27.70 -6.78 -17.81
CA LEU A 112 -27.06 -8.09 -17.97
C LEU A 112 -25.62 -8.06 -17.44
N ILE A 113 -24.88 -6.98 -17.71
CA ILE A 113 -23.53 -6.78 -17.18
C ILE A 113 -23.59 -6.75 -15.65
N LEU A 114 -24.51 -5.97 -15.07
CA LEU A 114 -24.69 -5.85 -13.63
C LEU A 114 -25.00 -7.19 -12.97
N GLU A 115 -26.02 -7.92 -13.44
CA GLU A 115 -26.39 -9.22 -12.87
C GLU A 115 -25.25 -10.25 -12.98
N THR A 116 -24.52 -10.24 -14.09
CA THR A 116 -23.36 -11.14 -14.26
C THR A 116 -22.25 -10.77 -13.28
N CYS A 117 -21.96 -9.48 -13.10
CA CYS A 117 -20.99 -9.00 -12.12
C CYS A 117 -21.41 -9.34 -10.69
N LEU A 118 -22.68 -9.15 -10.31
CA LEU A 118 -23.19 -9.51 -8.98
C LEU A 118 -23.07 -11.01 -8.72
N HIS A 119 -23.31 -11.84 -9.73
CA HIS A 119 -23.12 -13.29 -9.62
C HIS A 119 -21.65 -13.67 -9.38
N ILE A 120 -20.71 -13.07 -10.12
CA ILE A 120 -19.27 -13.27 -9.91
C ILE A 120 -18.86 -12.76 -8.54
N LYS A 121 -19.29 -11.55 -8.17
CA LYS A 121 -18.98 -10.93 -6.88
C LYS A 121 -19.39 -11.82 -5.71
N LYS A 122 -20.58 -12.41 -5.76
CA LYS A 122 -21.04 -13.36 -4.73
C LYS A 122 -20.10 -14.56 -4.55
N GLN A 123 -19.51 -15.05 -5.65
CA GLN A 123 -18.55 -16.15 -5.59
C GLN A 123 -17.19 -15.70 -5.04
N PHE A 124 -16.75 -14.49 -5.36
CA PHE A 124 -15.54 -13.89 -4.80
C PHE A 124 -15.69 -13.62 -3.30
N ASP A 125 -16.82 -13.02 -2.88
CA ASP A 125 -17.16 -12.80 -1.46
C ASP A 125 -17.22 -14.11 -0.65
N ALA A 126 -17.61 -15.22 -1.29
CA ALA A 126 -17.61 -16.55 -0.69
C ALA A 126 -16.19 -17.18 -0.59
N GLY A 127 -15.17 -16.54 -1.16
CA GLY A 127 -13.77 -16.99 -1.13
C GLY A 127 -13.36 -17.95 -2.24
N ILE A 128 -14.21 -18.21 -3.23
CA ILE A 128 -13.88 -19.19 -4.29
C ILE A 128 -12.62 -18.79 -5.06
N TYR A 129 -12.47 -17.51 -5.38
CA TYR A 129 -11.28 -17.00 -6.07
C TYR A 129 -10.02 -17.06 -5.19
N PHE A 130 -10.17 -16.75 -3.90
CA PHE A 130 -9.10 -16.89 -2.90
C PHE A 130 -8.62 -18.34 -2.80
N ASP A 131 -9.54 -19.28 -2.58
CA ASP A 131 -9.22 -20.71 -2.42
C ASP A 131 -8.52 -21.26 -3.66
N LYS A 132 -9.02 -20.93 -4.86
CA LYS A 132 -8.40 -21.38 -6.12
C LYS A 132 -7.04 -20.74 -6.36
N SER A 133 -6.85 -19.49 -5.96
CA SER A 133 -5.53 -18.84 -6.00
C SER A 133 -4.55 -19.54 -5.04
N LEU A 134 -5.00 -19.88 -3.83
CA LEU A 134 -4.19 -20.57 -2.84
C LEU A 134 -3.83 -22.00 -3.29
N GLU A 135 -4.77 -22.74 -3.87
CA GLU A 135 -4.54 -24.07 -4.45
C GLU A 135 -3.48 -24.01 -5.55
N LEU A 136 -3.56 -23.05 -6.47
CA LEU A 136 -2.55 -22.85 -7.50
C LEU A 136 -1.17 -22.49 -6.91
N LEU A 137 -1.12 -21.66 -5.87
CA LEU A 137 0.13 -21.32 -5.19
C LEU A 137 0.78 -22.56 -4.58
N ILE A 138 0.00 -23.36 -3.85
CA ILE A 138 0.45 -24.61 -3.22
C ILE A 138 1.01 -25.56 -4.27
N ASN A 139 0.29 -25.75 -5.38
CA ASN A 139 0.71 -26.62 -6.48
C ASN A 139 2.04 -26.14 -7.11
N LEU A 140 2.23 -24.83 -7.28
CA LEU A 140 3.48 -24.29 -7.81
C LEU A 140 4.65 -24.49 -6.85
N ILE A 141 4.45 -24.21 -5.56
CA ILE A 141 5.50 -24.28 -4.53
C ILE A 141 5.87 -25.75 -4.23
N CYS A 142 4.88 -26.63 -4.09
CA CYS A 142 5.10 -28.04 -3.72
C CYS A 142 5.46 -28.94 -4.91
N SER A 143 5.53 -28.41 -6.14
CA SER A 143 5.97 -29.19 -7.30
C SER A 143 7.49 -29.42 -7.30
N ASN A 144 7.95 -30.55 -7.84
CA ASN A 144 9.38 -30.88 -7.96
C ASN A 144 10.08 -30.14 -9.12
N THR A 145 9.38 -29.25 -9.83
CA THR A 145 9.95 -28.46 -10.92
C THR A 145 10.88 -27.39 -10.36
N LYS A 146 12.12 -27.27 -10.83
CA LYS A 146 13.04 -26.21 -10.39
C LYS A 146 12.48 -24.81 -10.64
N LEU A 147 12.88 -23.84 -9.80
CA LEU A 147 12.51 -22.44 -9.97
C LEU A 147 12.99 -21.94 -11.34
N ASN A 148 12.10 -21.28 -12.08
CA ASN A 148 12.40 -20.62 -13.34
C ASN A 148 11.59 -19.32 -13.42
N ILE A 149 11.86 -18.50 -14.44
CA ILE A 149 11.24 -17.16 -14.59
C ILE A 149 9.70 -17.25 -14.69
N GLU A 150 9.15 -18.26 -15.36
CA GLU A 150 7.71 -18.44 -15.49
C GLU A 150 7.05 -18.75 -14.13
N ILE A 151 7.67 -19.65 -13.34
CA ILE A 151 7.22 -20.00 -11.99
C ILE A 151 7.33 -18.79 -11.07
N VAL A 152 8.45 -18.05 -11.12
CA VAL A 152 8.66 -16.81 -10.35
C VAL A 152 7.55 -15.81 -10.63
N ASN A 153 7.26 -15.52 -11.90
CA ASN A 153 6.22 -14.58 -12.28
C ASN A 153 4.81 -15.07 -11.87
N SER A 154 4.55 -16.37 -11.98
CA SER A 154 3.28 -16.97 -11.56
C SER A 154 3.08 -16.85 -10.06
N ILE A 155 4.10 -17.20 -9.26
CA ILE A 155 4.08 -17.04 -7.79
C ILE A 155 3.85 -15.56 -7.44
N LYS A 156 4.53 -14.64 -8.13
CA LYS A 156 4.38 -13.19 -7.94
C LYS A 156 2.91 -12.78 -8.13
N ILE A 157 2.31 -13.08 -9.27
CA ILE A 157 0.94 -12.68 -9.62
C ILE A 157 -0.11 -13.31 -8.67
N ILE A 158 0.04 -14.60 -8.36
CA ILE A 158 -0.89 -15.30 -7.47
C ILE A 158 -0.80 -14.73 -6.04
N SER A 159 0.40 -14.44 -5.55
CA SER A 159 0.59 -13.81 -4.23
C SER A 159 -0.08 -12.45 -4.17
N GLN A 160 0.02 -11.62 -5.22
CA GLN A 160 -0.68 -10.34 -5.30
C GLN A 160 -2.20 -10.53 -5.23
N SER A 161 -2.74 -11.53 -5.94
CA SER A 161 -4.18 -11.83 -5.89
C SER A 161 -4.62 -12.22 -4.48
N ILE A 162 -3.88 -13.09 -3.80
CA ILE A 162 -4.16 -13.49 -2.40
C ILE A 162 -4.11 -12.28 -1.47
N ILE A 163 -3.11 -11.41 -1.61
CA ILE A 163 -3.00 -10.17 -0.81
C ILE A 163 -4.23 -9.27 -1.03
N VAL A 164 -4.67 -9.09 -2.28
CA VAL A 164 -5.85 -8.27 -2.58
C VAL A 164 -7.12 -8.88 -2.00
N GLU A 165 -7.30 -10.21 -2.07
CA GLU A 165 -8.45 -10.86 -1.43
C GLU A 165 -8.45 -10.68 0.10
N MET A 166 -7.27 -10.65 0.75
CA MET A 166 -7.17 -10.31 2.17
C MET A 166 -7.57 -8.84 2.43
N LEU A 167 -7.14 -7.89 1.58
CA LEU A 167 -7.57 -6.50 1.69
C LEU A 167 -9.10 -6.37 1.54
N LYS A 168 -9.70 -7.09 0.59
CA LYS A 168 -11.17 -7.15 0.40
C LYS A 168 -11.89 -7.71 1.62
N ARG A 169 -11.26 -8.60 2.37
CA ARG A 169 -11.79 -9.13 3.64
C ARG A 169 -11.78 -8.11 4.78
N GLY A 170 -11.06 -6.99 4.61
CA GLY A 170 -10.93 -5.89 5.58
C GLY A 170 -9.57 -5.85 6.29
N TYR A 171 -8.58 -6.62 5.83
CA TYR A 171 -7.22 -6.50 6.37
C TYR A 171 -6.51 -5.26 5.83
N VAL A 172 -5.54 -4.74 6.59
CA VAL A 172 -4.57 -3.73 6.12
C VAL A 172 -3.20 -4.34 5.83
N LEU A 173 -2.41 -3.71 4.97
CA LEU A 173 -1.11 -4.23 4.54
C LEU A 173 -0.14 -4.44 5.72
N GLU A 174 -0.21 -3.61 6.76
CA GLU A 174 0.59 -3.70 7.98
C GLU A 174 0.35 -5.00 8.77
N ASP A 175 -0.86 -5.55 8.68
CA ASP A 175 -1.18 -6.84 9.28
C ASP A 175 -0.75 -7.98 8.34
N ILE A 176 -1.06 -7.86 7.04
CA ILE A 176 -0.82 -8.89 6.00
C ILE A 176 0.68 -9.21 5.85
N ILE A 177 1.56 -8.23 6.03
CA ILE A 177 3.02 -8.41 5.88
C ILE A 177 3.56 -9.57 6.74
N ASN A 178 2.95 -9.81 7.90
CA ASN A 178 3.39 -10.84 8.85
C ASN A 178 2.78 -12.22 8.56
N PHE A 179 1.80 -12.34 7.67
CA PHE A 179 1.09 -13.62 7.46
C PHE A 179 2.02 -14.71 6.95
N ALA A 180 2.87 -14.39 5.97
CA ALA A 180 3.84 -15.34 5.43
C ALA A 180 4.81 -15.87 6.49
N SER A 181 5.33 -15.01 7.37
CA SER A 181 6.23 -15.48 8.44
C SER A 181 5.47 -16.23 9.54
N ASN A 182 4.24 -15.84 9.87
CA ASN A 182 3.42 -16.48 10.89
C ASN A 182 3.05 -17.93 10.54
N ILE A 183 2.68 -18.23 9.28
CA ILE A 183 2.33 -19.61 8.87
C ILE A 183 3.53 -20.57 8.91
N PHE A 184 4.75 -20.03 8.90
CA PHE A 184 5.99 -20.77 9.07
C PHE A 184 6.57 -20.68 10.49
N ASP A 185 5.91 -19.97 11.41
CA ASP A 185 6.38 -19.87 12.79
C ASP A 185 6.35 -21.25 13.47
N THR A 186 7.31 -21.45 14.34
CA THR A 186 7.38 -22.61 15.23
C THR A 186 6.85 -22.22 16.61
N TYR A 187 6.97 -23.12 17.59
CA TYR A 187 6.66 -22.79 18.98
C TYR A 187 7.93 -22.43 19.75
N ARG A 188 7.80 -21.55 20.76
CA ARG A 188 8.85 -21.19 21.72
C ARG A 188 8.41 -21.63 23.12
N GLU A 189 9.33 -22.22 23.87
CA GLU A 189 9.11 -22.60 25.26
C GLU A 189 9.81 -21.60 26.18
N ARG A 190 9.08 -21.00 27.12
CA ARG A 190 9.68 -20.34 28.28
C ARG A 190 9.47 -21.25 29.49
N LYS A 191 10.59 -21.63 30.12
CA LYS A 191 10.60 -22.30 31.41
C LYS A 191 11.03 -21.26 32.44
N ASP A 192 10.07 -20.48 32.91
CA ASP A 192 10.31 -19.66 34.09
C ASP A 192 9.90 -20.46 35.34
N ILE A 193 10.45 -20.10 36.49
CA ILE A 193 10.63 -20.89 37.74
C ILE A 193 9.32 -21.47 38.34
N SER A 194 8.14 -21.20 37.76
CA SER A 194 6.86 -21.81 38.19
C SER A 194 5.80 -22.00 37.08
N LEU A 195 6.06 -21.66 35.81
CA LEU A 195 5.05 -21.77 34.74
C LEU A 195 5.69 -22.21 33.41
N HIS A 196 5.31 -23.39 32.92
CA HIS A 196 5.58 -23.79 31.55
C HIS A 196 4.69 -22.95 30.61
N HIS A 197 5.28 -22.24 29.65
CA HIS A 197 4.54 -21.45 28.68
C HIS A 197 5.03 -21.74 27.27
N VAL A 198 4.11 -22.16 26.40
CA VAL A 198 4.36 -22.35 24.98
C VAL A 198 3.66 -21.25 24.20
N SER A 199 4.39 -20.54 23.35
CA SER A 199 3.82 -19.55 22.43
C SER A 199 4.21 -19.83 20.99
N THR A 200 3.30 -19.55 20.07
CA THR A 200 3.51 -19.56 18.63
C THR A 200 2.67 -18.45 18.00
N LYS A 201 3.11 -17.93 16.86
CA LYS A 201 2.35 -17.04 15.99
C LYS A 201 1.61 -17.80 14.89
N PHE A 202 1.82 -19.12 14.78
CA PHE A 202 1.12 -19.94 13.80
C PHE A 202 -0.39 -19.85 14.02
N PRO A 203 -1.20 -19.54 12.98
CA PRO A 203 -2.64 -19.38 13.13
C PRO A 203 -3.30 -20.75 13.35
N HIS A 204 -3.59 -21.09 14.60
CA HIS A 204 -4.31 -22.30 15.01
C HIS A 204 -5.70 -21.98 15.57
N LYS A 205 -6.57 -22.98 15.61
CA LYS A 205 -7.94 -22.88 16.16
C LYS A 205 -8.08 -23.32 17.62
N ILE A 206 -6.98 -23.74 18.25
CA ILE A 206 -6.95 -24.19 19.66
C ILE A 206 -7.17 -22.98 20.57
N LYS A 207 -8.26 -22.96 21.36
CA LYS A 207 -8.61 -21.88 22.29
C LYS A 207 -8.26 -22.27 23.72
N PHE A 208 -7.71 -21.35 24.51
CA PHE A 208 -7.37 -21.63 25.90
C PHE A 208 -8.63 -21.83 26.76
N GLU A 209 -9.73 -21.20 26.38
CA GLU A 209 -11.04 -21.30 27.02
C GLU A 209 -11.57 -22.74 27.08
N ASP A 210 -11.21 -23.57 26.09
CA ASP A 210 -11.64 -24.97 26.01
C ASP A 210 -10.99 -25.86 27.09
N TYR A 211 -9.90 -25.40 27.70
CA TYR A 211 -9.11 -26.13 28.70
C TYR A 211 -9.26 -25.55 30.11
N GLY A 212 -9.36 -24.23 30.22
CA GLY A 212 -9.35 -23.51 31.49
C GLY A 212 -8.00 -23.54 32.21
N VAL A 213 -7.94 -22.91 33.38
CA VAL A 213 -6.69 -22.71 34.13
C VAL A 213 -6.08 -24.03 34.63
N ALA A 214 -6.93 -25.02 34.93
CA ALA A 214 -6.51 -26.31 35.50
C ALA A 214 -5.78 -27.22 34.50
N ASN A 215 -6.13 -27.17 33.21
CA ASN A 215 -5.57 -28.04 32.16
C ASN A 215 -4.58 -27.32 31.24
N ARG A 216 -3.87 -26.33 31.78
CA ARG A 216 -2.92 -25.48 31.04
C ARG A 216 -1.79 -26.29 30.37
N ASP A 217 -1.31 -27.35 31.00
CA ASP A 217 -0.26 -28.20 30.42
C ASP A 217 -0.74 -29.04 29.23
N GLU A 218 -2.01 -29.44 29.22
CA GLU A 218 -2.63 -30.16 28.09
C GLU A 218 -2.78 -29.23 26.89
N TYR A 219 -3.25 -28.00 27.11
CA TYR A 219 -3.31 -26.95 26.09
C TYR A 219 -1.95 -26.75 25.39
N TYR A 220 -0.87 -26.60 26.16
CA TYR A 220 0.46 -26.41 25.58
C TYR A 220 1.01 -27.66 24.87
N LYS A 221 0.68 -28.85 25.35
CA LYS A 221 1.00 -30.11 24.65
C LYS A 221 0.29 -30.20 23.31
N GLU A 222 -0.98 -29.80 23.23
CA GLU A 222 -1.74 -29.82 21.99
C GLU A 222 -1.17 -28.82 20.98
N ILE A 223 -0.86 -27.58 21.39
CA ILE A 223 -0.19 -26.60 20.51
C ILE A 223 1.12 -27.15 19.96
N LYS A 224 1.94 -27.74 20.83
CA LYS A 224 3.23 -28.32 20.43
C LYS A 224 3.05 -29.48 19.44
N SER A 225 2.08 -30.35 19.68
CA SER A 225 1.76 -31.46 18.78
C SER A 225 1.28 -30.95 17.43
N ASN A 226 0.36 -29.97 17.44
CA ASN A 226 -0.18 -29.35 16.25
C ASN A 226 0.95 -28.78 15.36
N VAL A 227 1.79 -27.90 15.91
CA VAL A 227 2.85 -27.22 15.14
C VAL A 227 3.93 -28.19 14.62
N LYS A 228 4.22 -29.27 15.36
CA LYS A 228 5.22 -30.28 14.95
C LYS A 228 4.78 -31.14 13.77
N ASN A 229 3.48 -31.39 13.65
CA ASN A 229 2.93 -32.30 12.65
C ASN A 229 2.51 -31.61 11.34
N LEU A 230 2.75 -30.30 11.22
CA LEU A 230 2.39 -29.53 10.02
C LEU A 230 3.31 -29.86 8.84
N THR A 231 2.72 -30.30 7.73
CA THR A 231 3.38 -30.36 6.41
C THR A 231 3.46 -28.96 5.79
N LEU A 232 4.30 -28.80 4.75
CA LEU A 232 4.39 -27.54 4.01
C LEU A 232 3.03 -27.11 3.44
N GLU A 233 2.30 -28.05 2.84
CA GLU A 233 0.96 -27.81 2.32
C GLU A 233 0.00 -27.31 3.41
N THR A 234 -0.04 -27.97 4.58
CA THR A 234 -0.90 -27.53 5.68
C THR A 234 -0.52 -26.15 6.23
N ARG A 235 0.76 -25.76 6.15
CA ARG A 235 1.19 -24.41 6.51
C ARG A 235 0.66 -23.36 5.54
N PHE A 236 0.73 -23.61 4.23
CA PHE A 236 0.13 -22.71 3.25
C PHE A 236 -1.39 -22.62 3.38
N LEU A 237 -2.07 -23.76 3.57
CA LEU A 237 -3.52 -23.79 3.82
C LEU A 237 -3.92 -23.03 5.09
N ALA A 238 -2.99 -22.81 6.03
CA ALA A 238 -3.26 -22.00 7.21
C ALA A 238 -3.51 -20.51 6.88
N LEU A 239 -3.18 -20.04 5.66
CA LEU A 239 -3.63 -18.71 5.19
C LEU A 239 -5.16 -18.58 5.18
N SER A 240 -5.88 -19.67 4.92
CA SER A 240 -7.35 -19.69 4.99
C SER A 240 -7.87 -19.41 6.41
N ASN A 241 -7.08 -19.65 7.46
CA ASN A 241 -7.46 -19.29 8.83
C ASN A 241 -7.52 -17.76 9.04
N TYR A 242 -6.76 -16.98 8.26
CA TYR A 242 -6.92 -15.53 8.23
C TYR A 242 -8.13 -15.13 7.38
N PHE A 243 -8.24 -15.65 6.16
CA PHE A 243 -9.33 -15.25 5.25
C PHE A 243 -10.73 -15.53 5.82
N TYR A 244 -10.93 -16.72 6.40
CA TYR A 244 -12.20 -17.15 6.99
C TYR A 244 -12.30 -16.84 8.49
N LYS A 245 -11.46 -15.95 9.03
CA LYS A 245 -11.56 -15.54 10.42
C LYS A 245 -12.93 -14.92 10.68
N GLU A 246 -13.62 -15.44 11.69
CA GLU A 246 -14.87 -14.86 12.17
C GLU A 246 -14.58 -13.55 12.91
N ARG A 247 -15.41 -12.54 12.64
CA ARG A 247 -15.29 -11.25 13.29
C ARG A 247 -15.93 -11.30 14.67
N GLN A 248 -15.22 -10.79 15.67
CA GLN A 248 -15.70 -10.74 17.06
C GLN A 248 -15.96 -9.29 17.46
N LYS A 249 -16.90 -9.03 18.36
CA LYS A 249 -17.14 -7.68 18.85
C LYS A 249 -16.11 -7.30 19.90
N VAL A 250 -15.41 -6.19 19.69
CA VAL A 250 -14.45 -5.62 20.65
C VAL A 250 -14.69 -4.13 20.82
N HIS A 251 -14.13 -3.57 21.89
CA HIS A 251 -14.14 -2.13 22.14
C HIS A 251 -12.74 -1.56 21.97
N TYR A 252 -12.59 -0.55 21.11
CA TYR A 252 -11.40 0.29 21.08
C TYR A 252 -11.59 1.47 22.03
N LEU A 253 -10.64 1.66 22.93
CA LEU A 253 -10.66 2.74 23.91
C LEU A 253 -9.70 3.84 23.47
N PHE A 254 -10.22 5.05 23.28
CA PHE A 254 -9.45 6.25 22.91
C PHE A 254 -9.64 7.36 23.92
N VAL A 255 -8.62 8.18 24.11
CA VAL A 255 -8.78 9.47 24.81
C VAL A 255 -9.28 10.50 23.81
N VAL A 256 -10.37 11.20 24.14
CA VAL A 256 -10.91 12.30 23.32
C VAL A 256 -10.55 13.64 23.97
N GLU A 257 -9.81 14.46 23.23
CA GLU A 257 -9.49 15.83 23.62
C GLU A 257 -10.65 16.79 23.27
N GLY A 258 -10.79 17.88 24.03
CA GLY A 258 -11.87 18.86 23.86
C GLY A 258 -13.19 18.50 24.54
N LEU A 259 -13.34 17.26 25.04
CA LEU A 259 -14.45 16.83 25.88
C LEU A 259 -14.04 16.73 27.36
N LYS A 260 -14.96 17.07 28.28
CA LYS A 260 -14.74 16.99 29.72
C LYS A 260 -16.00 16.65 30.50
N GLY A 261 -15.83 16.05 31.67
CA GLY A 261 -16.89 15.79 32.63
C GLY A 261 -16.83 14.37 33.18
N SER A 262 -17.63 14.14 34.23
CA SER A 262 -17.91 12.79 34.73
C SER A 262 -19.18 12.31 34.03
N VAL A 263 -19.02 11.42 33.04
CA VAL A 263 -20.08 11.06 32.08
C VAL A 263 -20.08 9.57 31.78
N ASN A 264 -21.22 9.05 31.34
CA ASN A 264 -21.39 7.74 30.72
C ASN A 264 -22.56 7.87 29.73
N ILE A 265 -22.22 8.22 28.48
CA ILE A 265 -23.19 8.54 27.43
C ILE A 265 -22.95 7.58 26.29
N GLU A 266 -24.01 6.92 25.83
CA GLU A 266 -23.97 6.05 24.65
C GLU A 266 -24.61 6.77 23.46
N VAL A 267 -23.86 6.83 22.35
CA VAL A 267 -24.33 7.36 21.07
C VAL A 267 -23.96 6.35 19.99
N GLY A 268 -24.96 5.62 19.49
CA GLY A 268 -24.73 4.55 18.51
C GLY A 268 -23.79 3.47 19.05
N LYS A 269 -22.67 3.24 18.34
CA LYS A 269 -21.64 2.25 18.72
C LYS A 269 -20.53 2.83 19.62
N VAL A 270 -20.68 4.06 20.10
CA VAL A 270 -19.68 4.75 20.91
C VAL A 270 -20.23 5.03 22.30
N THR A 271 -19.48 4.62 23.33
CA THR A 271 -19.70 5.04 24.72
C THR A 271 -18.66 6.09 25.10
N LEU A 272 -19.08 7.33 25.34
CA LEU A 272 -18.24 8.37 25.93
C LEU A 272 -18.36 8.30 27.44
N TYR A 273 -17.27 8.00 28.13
CA TYR A 273 -17.29 7.77 29.56
C TYR A 273 -16.06 8.34 30.29
N SER A 274 -16.20 8.50 31.59
CA SER A 274 -15.09 8.72 32.51
C SER A 274 -14.90 7.49 33.42
N ILE A 275 -13.67 7.21 33.82
CA ILE A 275 -13.30 5.97 34.55
C ILE A 275 -14.05 5.83 35.89
N ASP A 276 -14.46 6.95 36.50
CA ASP A 276 -15.26 6.96 37.74
C ASP A 276 -16.72 6.55 37.52
N GLN A 277 -17.24 6.65 36.29
CA GLN A 277 -18.61 6.27 35.94
C GLN A 277 -18.71 4.86 35.34
N ARG A 278 -17.71 4.46 34.54
CA ARG A 278 -17.69 3.16 33.86
C ARG A 278 -16.25 2.70 33.63
N ARG A 279 -16.05 1.38 33.58
CA ARG A 279 -14.81 0.73 33.17
C ARG A 279 -15.15 -0.38 32.19
N PHE A 280 -14.33 -0.55 31.16
CA PHE A 280 -14.46 -1.63 30.20
C PHE A 280 -13.51 -2.79 30.52
N ILE A 281 -12.42 -2.54 31.26
CA ILE A 281 -11.48 -3.56 31.75
C ILE A 281 -11.80 -3.88 33.22
N ASN A 282 -12.09 -5.16 33.47
CA ASN A 282 -12.58 -5.62 34.78
C ASN A 282 -11.48 -6.21 35.68
N ASN A 283 -10.27 -6.43 35.16
CA ASN A 283 -9.16 -7.07 35.87
C ASN A 283 -7.94 -6.12 35.94
N ASP A 284 -7.76 -5.46 37.09
CA ASP A 284 -6.48 -5.14 37.77
C ASP A 284 -6.58 -3.85 38.61
N ARG A 285 -5.79 -3.80 39.69
CA ARG A 285 -5.60 -2.56 40.49
C ARG A 285 -4.91 -1.43 39.70
N TYR A 286 -4.30 -1.77 38.55
CA TYR A 286 -3.71 -0.87 37.57
C TYR A 286 -4.15 -1.34 36.18
N SER A 287 -5.32 -0.87 35.71
CA SER A 287 -5.80 -1.23 34.38
C SER A 287 -5.06 -0.45 33.30
N GLU A 288 -5.02 -0.98 32.07
CA GLU A 288 -4.47 -0.23 30.93
C GLU A 288 -5.25 1.06 30.65
N GLU A 289 -6.54 1.11 31.03
CA GLU A 289 -7.35 2.35 31.04
C GLU A 289 -6.76 3.40 31.97
N ASP A 290 -6.37 3.01 33.19
CA ASP A 290 -5.72 3.90 34.14
C ASP A 290 -4.36 4.38 33.58
N ALA A 291 -3.61 3.51 32.90
CA ALA A 291 -2.35 3.88 32.24
C ALA A 291 -2.54 4.88 31.08
N LEU A 292 -3.61 4.75 30.29
CA LEU A 292 -3.98 5.73 29.25
C LEU A 292 -4.11 7.13 29.85
N LEU A 293 -4.84 7.28 30.96
CA LEU A 293 -5.05 8.56 31.64
C LEU A 293 -3.82 9.10 32.37
N MET A 294 -3.07 8.24 33.08
CA MET A 294 -1.88 8.66 33.85
C MET A 294 -0.77 9.23 32.96
N SER A 295 -0.78 8.91 31.67
CA SER A 295 0.18 9.41 30.70
C SER A 295 0.03 10.89 30.32
N LYS A 296 -1.08 11.57 30.71
CA LYS A 296 -1.33 13.01 30.42
C LYS A 296 -1.17 13.97 31.61
N SER A 297 -0.31 13.61 32.57
CA SER A 297 0.03 14.36 33.81
C SER A 297 -0.98 14.22 34.96
N LYS A 298 -0.46 14.27 36.19
CA LYS A 298 -1.16 13.97 37.46
C LYS A 298 -2.38 14.87 37.77
N ASN A 299 -2.61 15.94 37.02
CA ASN A 299 -3.67 16.92 37.31
C ASN A 299 -4.97 16.75 36.49
N TYR A 300 -5.02 15.84 35.51
CA TYR A 300 -6.15 15.73 34.55
C TYR A 300 -7.07 14.51 34.76
N SER A 301 -6.79 13.62 35.71
CA SER A 301 -7.48 12.33 35.83
C SER A 301 -8.99 12.42 36.13
N LYS A 302 -9.52 13.60 36.47
CA LYS A 302 -10.95 13.80 36.77
C LYS A 302 -11.74 14.52 35.67
N SER A 303 -11.12 14.90 34.55
CA SER A 303 -11.79 15.73 33.53
C SER A 303 -11.63 15.25 32.08
N VAL A 304 -11.01 14.09 31.85
CA VAL A 304 -10.78 13.56 30.50
C VAL A 304 -11.84 12.52 30.17
N VAL A 305 -12.39 12.57 28.97
CA VAL A 305 -13.37 11.62 28.46
C VAL A 305 -12.67 10.55 27.62
N ILE A 306 -13.02 9.30 27.85
CA ILE A 306 -12.62 8.13 27.05
C ILE A 306 -13.79 7.76 26.15
N ALA A 307 -13.51 7.42 24.89
CA ALA A 307 -14.45 6.83 23.98
C ALA A 307 -14.19 5.32 23.88
N ALA A 308 -15.17 4.49 24.22
CA ALA A 308 -15.20 3.08 23.86
C ALA A 308 -16.00 2.90 22.57
N VAL A 309 -15.36 2.38 21.53
CA VAL A 309 -15.95 2.21 20.20
C VAL A 309 -16.12 0.72 19.92
N GLU A 310 -17.37 0.25 19.79
CA GLU A 310 -17.68 -1.13 19.42
C GLU A 310 -17.44 -1.34 17.92
N VAL A 311 -16.55 -2.28 17.57
CA VAL A 311 -16.26 -2.66 16.18
C VAL A 311 -16.19 -4.16 15.98
N GLU A 312 -16.37 -4.58 14.74
CA GLU A 312 -16.10 -5.95 14.31
C GLU A 312 -14.59 -6.17 14.14
N TYR A 313 -14.02 -6.95 15.05
CA TYR A 313 -12.59 -7.20 15.15
C TYR A 313 -12.10 -8.26 14.17
N LEU A 314 -11.04 -7.92 13.42
CA LEU A 314 -10.23 -8.83 12.64
C LEU A 314 -8.82 -8.92 13.24
N LEU A 315 -8.09 -7.81 13.21
CA LEU A 315 -6.74 -7.65 13.74
C LEU A 315 -6.57 -6.20 14.23
N PRO A 316 -5.57 -5.94 15.10
CA PRO A 316 -5.45 -4.66 15.79
C PRO A 316 -5.37 -3.45 14.85
N LYS A 317 -4.62 -3.53 13.75
CA LYS A 317 -4.50 -2.42 12.79
C LYS A 317 -5.65 -2.39 11.81
N SER A 318 -6.10 -3.54 11.33
CA SER A 318 -7.23 -3.67 10.42
C SER A 318 -8.52 -3.06 10.96
N SER A 319 -8.85 -3.33 12.23
CA SER A 319 -10.09 -2.82 12.86
C SER A 319 -9.93 -1.42 13.47
N LEU A 320 -8.72 -0.86 13.50
CA LEU A 320 -8.47 0.48 14.05
C LEU A 320 -9.12 1.56 13.18
N ILE A 321 -9.05 1.44 11.86
CA ILE A 321 -9.60 2.43 10.92
C ILE A 321 -11.12 2.52 11.10
N ASP A 322 -11.81 1.39 11.18
CA ASP A 322 -13.25 1.34 11.43
C ASP A 322 -13.62 2.00 12.77
N ALA A 323 -12.80 1.79 13.80
CA ALA A 323 -13.02 2.39 15.11
C ALA A 323 -12.81 3.91 15.09
N LEU A 324 -11.78 4.39 14.39
CA LEU A 324 -11.52 5.83 14.24
C LEU A 324 -12.62 6.51 13.44
N ASN A 325 -13.02 5.95 12.28
CA ASN A 325 -14.09 6.52 11.46
C ASN A 325 -15.42 6.57 12.24
N THR A 326 -15.76 5.48 12.96
CA THR A 326 -16.98 5.44 13.79
C THR A 326 -16.94 6.51 14.89
N LEU A 327 -15.77 6.77 15.48
CA LEU A 327 -15.62 7.82 16.49
C LEU A 327 -15.68 9.22 15.87
N GLU A 328 -15.01 9.45 14.73
CA GLU A 328 -15.06 10.71 13.99
C GLU A 328 -16.51 11.08 13.60
N ASP A 329 -17.30 10.13 13.09
CA ASP A 329 -18.72 10.35 12.77
C ASP A 329 -19.53 10.86 13.98
N ILE A 330 -19.25 10.33 15.19
CA ILE A 330 -19.88 10.78 16.43
C ILE A 330 -19.38 12.15 16.86
N LEU A 331 -18.08 12.45 16.73
CA LEU A 331 -17.53 13.77 17.03
C LEU A 331 -18.03 14.84 16.07
N ASP A 332 -18.24 14.51 14.80
CA ASP A 332 -18.85 15.37 13.79
C ASP A 332 -20.31 15.65 14.13
N LEU A 333 -21.06 14.64 14.56
CA LEU A 333 -22.43 14.81 15.04
C LEU A 333 -22.49 15.77 16.25
N ILE A 334 -21.58 15.59 17.22
CA ILE A 334 -21.46 16.46 18.40
C ILE A 334 -21.11 17.89 17.96
N SER A 335 -20.14 18.06 17.07
CA SER A 335 -19.69 19.37 16.58
C SER A 335 -20.75 20.08 15.74
N CYS A 336 -21.57 19.33 14.99
CA CYS A 336 -22.69 19.86 14.23
C CYS A 336 -23.82 20.35 15.15
N HIS A 337 -24.12 19.62 16.23
CA HIS A 337 -25.23 19.94 17.11
C HIS A 337 -24.86 20.98 18.17
N TYR A 338 -23.62 20.96 18.66
CA TYR A 338 -23.13 21.83 19.72
C TYR A 338 -22.07 22.79 19.17
N LYS A 339 -22.23 24.08 19.45
CA LYS A 339 -21.22 25.09 19.12
C LYS A 339 -19.99 24.91 20.04
N THR A 340 -19.02 24.13 19.59
CA THR A 340 -17.76 23.92 20.31
C THR A 340 -16.85 25.14 20.18
N LYS A 341 -16.19 25.53 21.29
CA LYS A 341 -15.15 26.59 21.28
C LYS A 341 -13.74 26.02 21.17
N THR A 342 -13.62 24.70 21.28
CA THR A 342 -12.37 23.94 21.27
C THR A 342 -12.53 22.83 20.27
N THR A 343 -11.45 22.53 19.53
CA THR A 343 -11.42 21.40 18.60
C THR A 343 -11.58 20.10 19.37
N LEU A 344 -12.43 19.21 18.86
CA LEU A 344 -12.50 17.83 19.31
C LEU A 344 -11.43 17.05 18.56
N ASP A 345 -10.60 16.29 19.27
CA ASP A 345 -9.52 15.50 18.66
C ASP A 345 -9.40 14.13 19.33
N ILE A 346 -8.95 13.14 18.57
CA ILE A 346 -8.80 11.76 19.02
C ILE A 346 -7.32 11.48 19.24
N ASP A 347 -6.94 11.03 20.45
CA ASP A 347 -5.57 10.58 20.69
C ASP A 347 -5.32 9.21 20.04
N THR A 348 -4.93 9.23 18.77
CA THR A 348 -4.65 8.01 17.99
C THR A 348 -3.34 7.31 18.40
N THR A 349 -2.51 7.96 19.21
CA THR A 349 -1.19 7.43 19.61
C THR A 349 -1.29 6.38 20.71
N LYS A 350 -2.39 6.40 21.45
CA LYS A 350 -2.63 5.51 22.57
C LYS A 350 -4.05 4.98 22.52
N TYR A 351 -4.17 3.67 22.37
CA TYR A 351 -5.46 2.99 22.42
C TYR A 351 -5.31 1.61 23.05
N VAL A 352 -6.42 1.12 23.58
CA VAL A 352 -6.53 -0.22 24.14
C VAL A 352 -7.69 -0.93 23.45
N VAL A 353 -7.51 -2.20 23.12
CA VAL A 353 -8.53 -3.05 22.52
C VAL A 353 -8.99 -4.04 23.57
N VAL A 354 -10.28 -4.01 23.88
CA VAL A 354 -10.89 -4.78 24.94
C VAL A 354 -11.90 -5.77 24.39
N GLU A 355 -11.76 -7.03 24.77
CA GLU A 355 -12.71 -8.10 24.51
C GLU A 355 -13.16 -8.69 25.84
N ASN A 356 -14.47 -8.74 26.09
CA ASN A 356 -15.07 -9.37 27.27
C ASN A 356 -14.42 -8.97 28.61
N GLY A 357 -14.08 -7.68 28.78
CA GLY A 357 -13.48 -7.17 30.01
C GLY A 357 -11.96 -7.33 30.11
N ARG A 358 -11.29 -7.88 29.09
CA ARG A 358 -9.85 -8.12 29.05
C ARG A 358 -9.21 -7.31 27.92
N SER A 359 -8.05 -6.70 28.19
CA SER A 359 -7.24 -6.14 27.12
C SER A 359 -6.63 -7.28 26.29
N ILE A 360 -6.87 -7.24 24.98
CA ILE A 360 -6.29 -8.17 24.01
C ILE A 360 -5.19 -7.52 23.18
N ASN A 361 -5.15 -6.19 23.15
CA ASN A 361 -4.12 -5.42 22.49
C ASN A 361 -4.07 -4.00 23.06
N SER A 362 -2.90 -3.39 23.02
CA SER A 362 -2.71 -2.02 23.43
C SER A 362 -1.54 -1.43 22.69
N THR A 363 -1.62 -0.14 22.43
CA THR A 363 -0.54 0.62 21.80
C THR A 363 -0.26 1.82 22.67
N TRP A 364 1.01 1.98 23.03
CA TRP A 364 1.52 3.15 23.74
C TRP A 364 2.63 3.75 22.90
N SER A 365 2.25 4.47 21.85
CA SER A 365 3.19 5.36 21.19
C SER A 365 3.23 6.69 21.94
N ARG A 366 4.36 7.40 21.86
CA ARG A 366 4.43 8.76 22.40
C ARG A 366 3.54 9.63 21.52
N ASN A 367 2.74 10.49 22.17
CA ASN A 367 1.79 11.32 21.44
C ASN A 367 2.56 12.26 20.50
N LYS A 368 2.14 12.43 19.24
CA LYS A 368 2.71 13.46 18.34
C LYS A 368 2.59 14.86 18.93
N ASN A 369 1.66 15.05 19.88
CA ASN A 369 1.51 16.25 20.68
C ASN A 369 2.42 16.34 21.91
N ASP A 370 3.20 15.29 22.23
CA ASP A 370 4.24 15.32 23.25
C ASP A 370 5.34 16.31 22.84
N LYS A 371 5.71 17.21 23.75
CA LYS A 371 6.71 18.25 23.49
C LYS A 371 8.06 17.67 23.05
N PHE A 372 8.44 16.52 23.59
CA PHE A 372 9.68 15.85 23.23
C PHE A 372 9.62 15.30 21.80
N ILE A 373 8.54 14.62 21.44
CA ILE A 373 8.35 14.09 20.08
C ILE A 373 8.22 15.22 19.06
N LYS A 374 7.48 16.29 19.37
CA LYS A 374 7.45 17.48 18.50
C LYS A 374 8.83 18.05 18.25
N PHE A 375 9.73 17.97 19.22
CA PHE A 375 11.10 18.43 19.08
C PHE A 375 11.96 17.43 18.29
N GLU A 376 11.84 16.13 18.57
CA GLU A 376 12.59 15.06 17.89
C GLU A 376 12.18 14.90 16.41
N GLU A 377 10.88 14.92 16.13
CA GLU A 377 10.31 14.85 14.77
C GLU A 377 10.25 16.23 14.08
N ALA A 378 10.60 17.32 14.79
CA ALA A 378 10.66 18.62 14.15
C ALA A 378 11.69 18.60 13.02
N LEU A 379 11.38 19.38 11.99
CA LEU A 379 12.33 19.67 10.94
C LEU A 379 13.55 20.37 11.57
N ASN A 380 14.69 19.68 11.64
CA ASN A 380 15.93 20.29 12.12
C ASN A 380 16.44 21.28 11.07
N LEU A 381 16.27 22.57 11.35
CA LEU A 381 16.70 23.63 10.44
C LEU A 381 18.23 23.79 10.39
N GLU A 382 18.96 23.31 11.41
CA GLU A 382 20.43 23.33 11.39
C GLU A 382 20.95 22.41 10.28
N ASP A 383 20.43 21.18 10.21
CA ASP A 383 20.76 20.17 9.20
C ASP A 383 20.36 20.59 7.78
N LEU A 384 19.41 21.52 7.67
CA LEU A 384 18.85 21.99 6.41
C LEU A 384 19.23 23.42 6.07
N SER A 385 20.05 24.10 6.88
CA SER A 385 20.34 25.53 6.75
C SER A 385 20.72 25.95 5.32
N GLN A 386 21.57 25.17 4.65
CA GLN A 386 21.99 25.41 3.26
C GLN A 386 20.87 25.16 2.22
N LYS A 387 20.02 24.15 2.43
CA LYS A 387 18.85 23.88 1.56
C LYS A 387 17.73 24.88 1.83
N PHE A 388 17.64 25.40 3.05
CA PHE A 388 16.66 26.40 3.45
C PHE A 388 16.96 27.76 2.82
N THR A 389 18.24 28.10 2.60
CA THR A 389 18.62 29.30 1.85
C THR A 389 18.16 29.26 0.38
N GLU A 390 18.05 28.07 -0.24
CA GLU A 390 17.47 27.92 -1.59
C GLU A 390 15.97 28.31 -1.62
N LEU A 391 15.27 28.27 -0.47
CA LEU A 391 13.87 28.72 -0.39
C LEU A 391 13.72 30.23 -0.61
N ASN A 392 14.78 31.02 -0.40
CA ASN A 392 14.74 32.45 -0.68
C ASN A 392 14.51 32.71 -2.17
N ASP A 393 15.17 31.96 -3.05
CA ASP A 393 15.01 32.10 -4.49
C ASP A 393 13.58 31.75 -4.93
N TYR A 394 13.01 30.68 -4.35
CA TYR A 394 11.61 30.33 -4.56
C TYR A 394 10.65 31.40 -4.01
N SER A 395 10.91 31.94 -2.83
CA SER A 395 10.05 32.96 -2.20
C SER A 395 10.01 34.26 -3.01
N VAL A 396 11.15 34.67 -3.57
CA VAL A 396 11.25 35.86 -4.43
C VAL A 396 10.42 35.64 -5.69
N SER A 397 10.54 34.47 -6.32
CA SER A 397 9.77 34.12 -7.53
C SER A 397 8.25 34.14 -7.29
N LEU A 398 7.78 33.58 -6.16
CA LEU A 398 6.36 33.51 -5.79
C LEU A 398 5.76 34.89 -5.43
N ASN A 399 6.59 35.88 -5.14
CA ASN A 399 6.17 37.23 -4.75
C ASN A 399 6.39 38.29 -5.85
N LYS A 400 6.85 37.90 -7.04
CA LYS A 400 6.97 38.82 -8.18
C LYS A 400 5.60 39.39 -8.58
N SER A 401 5.53 40.72 -8.76
CA SER A 401 4.32 41.46 -9.10
C SER A 401 3.91 41.35 -10.57
N THR A 402 4.79 40.88 -11.44
CA THR A 402 4.56 40.77 -12.89
C THR A 402 3.73 39.53 -13.28
N LEU A 403 3.64 38.51 -12.42
CA LEU A 403 2.95 37.23 -12.66
C LEU A 403 1.95 36.89 -11.55
N THR A 404 1.20 37.87 -11.07
CA THR A 404 0.29 37.73 -9.91
C THR A 404 -0.69 36.57 -10.02
N ILE A 405 -1.26 36.33 -11.20
CA ILE A 405 -2.20 35.23 -11.43
C ILE A 405 -1.50 33.87 -11.33
N SER A 406 -0.41 33.63 -12.06
CA SER A 406 0.36 32.38 -11.99
C SER A 406 0.85 32.11 -10.56
N ASN A 407 1.38 33.14 -9.89
CA ASN A 407 1.86 33.06 -8.51
C ASN A 407 0.72 32.74 -7.52
N SER A 408 -0.46 33.34 -7.69
CA SER A 408 -1.62 33.05 -6.85
C SER A 408 -2.08 31.60 -6.98
N ARG A 409 -2.05 31.03 -8.19
CA ARG A 409 -2.45 29.64 -8.46
C ARG A 409 -1.46 28.65 -7.85
N LEU A 410 -0.16 28.91 -8.00
CA LEU A 410 0.88 28.07 -7.41
C LEU A 410 0.84 28.12 -5.87
N LYS A 411 0.64 29.32 -5.28
CA LYS A 411 0.40 29.48 -3.83
C LYS A 411 -0.83 28.71 -3.36
N ASN A 412 -1.92 28.77 -4.12
CA ASN A 412 -3.14 28.05 -3.78
C ASN A 412 -2.92 26.53 -3.86
N ALA A 413 -2.22 26.03 -4.88
CA ALA A 413 -1.86 24.62 -4.98
C ALA A 413 -0.99 24.15 -3.80
N ILE A 414 0.00 24.94 -3.39
CA ILE A 414 0.83 24.67 -2.19
C ILE A 414 -0.04 24.63 -0.93
N HIS A 415 -1.00 25.56 -0.79
CA HIS A 415 -1.92 25.60 0.34
C HIS A 415 -2.76 24.32 0.44
N TRP A 416 -3.41 23.92 -0.65
CA TRP A 416 -4.25 22.70 -0.67
C TRP A 416 -3.44 21.42 -0.50
N PHE A 417 -2.23 21.37 -1.07
CA PHE A 417 -1.30 20.26 -0.81
C PHE A 417 -0.96 20.18 0.69
N SER A 418 -0.64 21.29 1.33
CA SER A 418 -0.36 21.33 2.77
C SER A 418 -1.57 20.95 3.62
N LYS A 419 -2.78 21.37 3.22
CA LYS A 419 -4.03 20.98 3.88
C LYS A 419 -4.24 19.47 3.82
N ALA A 420 -3.99 18.85 2.66
CA ALA A 420 -4.07 17.40 2.51
C ALA A 420 -3.12 16.65 3.46
N GLU A 421 -1.87 17.09 3.60
CA GLU A 421 -0.90 16.49 4.53
C GLU A 421 -1.34 16.55 6.01
N GLN A 422 -2.18 17.52 6.36
CA GLN A 422 -2.67 17.75 7.72
C GLN A 422 -3.96 17.01 8.04
N THR A 423 -4.68 16.49 7.05
CA THR A 423 -5.94 15.78 7.26
C THR A 423 -5.70 14.32 7.67
N LEU A 424 -6.61 13.73 8.46
CA LEU A 424 -6.57 12.30 8.83
C LEU A 424 -7.28 11.44 7.78
N ARG A 425 -8.53 11.79 7.49
CA ARG A 425 -9.44 11.05 6.60
C ARG A 425 -8.93 10.97 5.16
N GLN A 426 -9.03 9.79 4.56
CA GLN A 426 -8.49 9.51 3.23
C GLN A 426 -9.27 10.20 2.12
N GLU A 427 -10.58 10.35 2.29
CA GLU A 427 -11.47 11.05 1.36
C GLU A 427 -11.06 12.52 1.23
N ASP A 428 -10.87 13.20 2.36
CA ASP A 428 -10.48 14.60 2.38
C ASP A 428 -9.07 14.79 1.82
N LYS A 429 -8.15 13.85 2.08
CA LYS A 429 -6.83 13.84 1.43
C LYS A 429 -6.96 13.78 -0.08
N MET A 430 -7.75 12.83 -0.60
CA MET A 430 -8.01 12.68 -2.03
C MET A 430 -8.53 13.98 -2.64
N LEU A 431 -9.54 14.60 -2.00
CA LEU A 431 -10.12 15.86 -2.48
C LEU A 431 -9.12 17.01 -2.43
N ASN A 432 -8.40 17.19 -1.33
CA ASN A 432 -7.45 18.29 -1.17
C ASN A 432 -6.26 18.17 -2.14
N TYR A 433 -5.71 16.97 -2.36
CA TYR A 433 -4.68 16.76 -3.38
C TYR A 433 -5.24 16.98 -4.80
N TRP A 434 -6.50 16.60 -5.06
CA TRP A 434 -7.13 16.86 -6.36
C TRP A 434 -7.31 18.35 -6.61
N ILE A 435 -7.80 19.10 -5.61
CA ILE A 435 -7.93 20.56 -5.68
C ILE A 435 -6.56 21.21 -5.92
N ALA A 436 -5.49 20.71 -5.28
CA ALA A 436 -4.14 21.19 -5.51
C ALA A 436 -3.71 21.06 -6.97
N ILE A 437 -4.03 19.93 -7.63
CA ILE A 437 -3.79 19.73 -9.06
C ILE A 437 -4.72 20.63 -9.88
N GLU A 438 -6.03 20.56 -9.67
CA GLU A 438 -7.04 21.22 -10.50
C GLU A 438 -6.85 22.74 -10.58
N ASN A 439 -6.40 23.37 -9.48
CA ASN A 439 -6.09 24.79 -9.41
C ASN A 439 -4.95 25.20 -10.35
N LEU A 440 -3.98 24.32 -10.60
CA LEU A 440 -2.89 24.58 -11.54
C LEU A 440 -3.37 24.64 -13.00
N PHE A 441 -4.54 24.04 -13.30
CA PHE A 441 -5.08 23.94 -14.67
C PHE A 441 -6.23 24.92 -14.93
N ASN A 442 -6.53 25.82 -14.00
CA ASN A 442 -7.36 26.99 -14.28
C ASN A 442 -6.45 28.03 -14.93
N LEU A 443 -6.08 27.91 -16.20
CA LEU A 443 -4.94 28.64 -16.81
C LEU A 443 -5.25 30.06 -17.29
N GLU A 444 -4.20 30.84 -17.62
CA GLU A 444 -4.35 32.24 -18.10
C GLU A 444 -4.90 32.27 -19.53
N PHE A 445 -4.52 31.28 -20.33
CA PHE A 445 -5.01 31.03 -21.68
C PHE A 445 -5.20 29.53 -21.90
N ASP A 446 -6.06 29.17 -22.86
CA ASP A 446 -6.41 27.77 -23.11
C ASP A 446 -5.30 27.05 -23.90
N ILE A 447 -4.41 26.37 -23.18
CA ILE A 447 -3.34 25.53 -23.78
C ILE A 447 -3.84 24.18 -24.27
N LYS A 448 -5.12 23.86 -24.04
CA LYS A 448 -5.65 22.53 -24.31
C LYS A 448 -5.48 22.14 -25.78
N ASN A 449 -5.75 23.07 -26.70
CA ASN A 449 -5.64 22.81 -28.13
C ASN A 449 -4.19 22.74 -28.63
N ASP A 450 -3.23 23.27 -27.86
CA ASP A 450 -1.80 23.18 -28.17
C ASP A 450 -1.23 21.79 -27.81
N ILE A 451 -1.88 21.11 -26.85
CA ILE A 451 -1.39 19.84 -26.29
C ILE A 451 -2.25 18.65 -26.73
N LEU A 452 -3.55 18.86 -26.93
CA LEU A 452 -4.53 17.80 -27.21
C LEU A 452 -5.35 18.09 -28.47
N ASN A 453 -5.86 17.02 -29.09
CA ASN A 453 -6.81 17.11 -30.18
C ASN A 453 -8.19 17.63 -29.71
N LYS A 454 -9.00 18.16 -30.65
CA LYS A 454 -10.22 18.95 -30.41
C LYS A 454 -11.38 18.32 -29.61
N ASN A 455 -11.31 17.07 -29.16
CA ASN A 455 -12.42 16.38 -28.47
C ASN A 455 -12.12 15.93 -27.03
N TYR A 456 -10.93 16.23 -26.52
CA TYR A 456 -10.55 15.81 -25.17
C TYR A 456 -11.12 16.74 -24.09
N SER A 457 -11.20 16.28 -22.84
CA SER A 457 -11.67 17.08 -21.70
C SER A 457 -10.52 17.62 -20.84
N LYS A 458 -10.79 18.45 -19.83
CA LYS A 458 -9.76 19.01 -18.93
C LYS A 458 -8.95 17.91 -18.23
N ILE A 459 -9.56 16.78 -17.89
CA ILE A 459 -8.85 15.67 -17.26
C ILE A 459 -7.78 15.05 -18.18
N HIS A 460 -8.02 14.99 -19.49
CA HIS A 460 -7.02 14.50 -20.43
C HIS A 460 -5.79 15.41 -20.47
N LEU A 461 -5.98 16.72 -20.28
CA LEU A 461 -4.87 17.67 -20.18
C LEU A 461 -4.09 17.43 -18.89
N ILE A 462 -4.78 17.24 -17.77
CA ILE A 462 -4.17 16.89 -16.48
C ILE A 462 -3.36 15.59 -16.60
N GLN A 463 -3.95 14.54 -17.20
CA GLN A 463 -3.28 13.27 -17.47
C GLN A 463 -1.99 13.47 -18.27
N GLU A 464 -2.06 14.21 -19.38
CA GLU A 464 -0.91 14.41 -20.27
C GLU A 464 0.22 15.19 -19.58
N ILE A 465 -0.12 16.20 -18.78
CA ILE A 465 0.86 17.02 -18.06
C ILE A 465 1.46 16.29 -16.87
N ILE A 466 0.68 15.50 -16.12
CA ILE A 466 1.22 14.66 -15.05
C ILE A 466 2.15 13.60 -15.65
N VAL A 467 1.77 12.95 -16.76
CA VAL A 467 2.70 12.06 -17.47
C VAL A 467 3.98 12.81 -17.82
N SER A 468 3.87 14.00 -18.41
CA SER A 468 5.02 14.82 -18.79
C SER A 468 5.90 15.21 -17.60
N SER A 469 5.29 15.49 -16.44
CA SER A 469 6.04 15.77 -15.21
C SER A 469 6.71 14.54 -14.63
N GLU A 470 6.19 13.34 -14.83
CA GLU A 470 6.75 12.12 -14.24
C GLU A 470 7.82 11.44 -15.12
N LEU A 471 7.67 11.50 -16.45
CA LEU A 471 8.39 10.63 -17.38
C LEU A 471 9.92 10.78 -17.34
N GLN A 472 10.41 12.01 -17.21
CA GLN A 472 11.85 12.26 -17.07
C GLN A 472 12.43 11.67 -15.78
N GLY A 473 11.67 11.72 -14.68
CA GLY A 473 12.09 11.14 -13.40
C GLY A 473 12.11 9.62 -13.45
N LEU A 474 11.22 9.01 -14.23
CA LEU A 474 11.14 7.55 -14.38
C LEU A 474 12.42 6.95 -14.96
N ILE A 475 13.08 7.64 -15.90
CA ILE A 475 14.33 7.16 -16.51
C ILE A 475 15.39 6.91 -15.44
N PHE A 476 15.55 7.82 -14.49
CA PHE A 476 16.52 7.65 -13.40
C PHE A 476 15.99 6.70 -12.33
N GLN A 477 14.69 6.75 -12.03
CA GLN A 477 14.06 5.91 -11.01
C GLN A 477 14.22 4.42 -11.32
N TYR A 478 14.16 4.03 -12.59
CA TYR A 478 14.28 2.63 -13.01
C TYR A 478 15.59 1.98 -12.52
N GLY A 479 16.72 2.70 -12.65
CA GLY A 479 18.02 2.29 -12.13
C GLY A 479 18.17 2.49 -10.62
N TRP A 480 17.66 3.61 -10.08
CA TRP A 480 17.72 3.87 -8.63
C TRP A 480 16.95 2.84 -7.80
N ASP A 481 15.83 2.32 -8.30
CA ASP A 481 15.06 1.27 -7.62
C ASP A 481 15.90 0.00 -7.43
N LEU A 482 16.65 -0.42 -8.45
CA LEU A 482 17.56 -1.56 -8.36
C LEU A 482 18.74 -1.24 -7.45
N TYR A 483 19.36 -0.06 -7.61
CA TYR A 483 20.44 0.41 -6.75
C TYR A 483 20.07 0.37 -5.26
N HIS A 484 18.92 0.94 -4.89
CA HIS A 484 18.47 0.97 -3.49
C HIS A 484 18.15 -0.42 -2.96
N SER A 485 17.70 -1.33 -3.82
CA SER A 485 17.47 -2.73 -3.44
C SER A 485 18.80 -3.42 -3.08
N TYR A 486 19.86 -3.17 -3.83
CA TYR A 486 21.20 -3.67 -3.50
C TYR A 486 21.81 -2.98 -2.29
N LEU A 487 21.68 -1.66 -2.17
CA LEU A 487 22.14 -0.90 -1.01
C LEU A 487 21.53 -1.46 0.29
N HIS A 488 20.22 -1.71 0.30
CA HIS A 488 19.53 -2.28 1.44
C HIS A 488 20.07 -3.68 1.80
N LEU A 489 20.35 -4.52 0.80
CA LEU A 489 20.91 -5.86 1.04
C LEU A 489 22.32 -5.80 1.63
N ILE A 490 23.13 -4.82 1.22
CA ILE A 490 24.48 -4.61 1.74
C ILE A 490 24.46 -4.05 3.17
N ILE A 491 23.65 -3.01 3.43
CA ILE A 491 23.56 -2.39 4.77
C ILE A 491 23.11 -3.39 5.84
N ASN A 492 22.25 -4.34 5.47
CA ASN A 492 21.73 -5.35 6.40
C ASN A 492 22.53 -6.65 6.41
N ASP A 493 23.67 -6.71 5.71
CA ASP A 493 24.54 -7.90 5.61
C ASP A 493 23.78 -9.17 5.15
N LEU A 494 22.81 -8.96 4.25
CA LEU A 494 21.91 -10.01 3.74
C LEU A 494 22.41 -10.67 2.45
N ARG A 495 23.58 -10.27 1.94
CA ARG A 495 24.14 -10.77 0.67
C ARG A 495 25.43 -11.55 0.88
N PRO A 496 25.54 -12.77 0.33
CA PRO A 496 26.83 -13.45 0.23
C PRO A 496 27.63 -12.92 -0.97
N ASN A 497 28.91 -12.59 -0.75
CA ASN A 497 29.99 -12.52 -1.75
C ASN A 497 30.02 -11.37 -2.79
N LEU A 498 29.61 -10.13 -2.45
CA LEU A 498 30.09 -8.97 -3.23
C LEU A 498 31.46 -8.55 -2.68
N SER A 499 32.48 -8.48 -3.54
CA SER A 499 33.81 -8.02 -3.12
C SER A 499 33.76 -6.53 -2.74
N THR A 500 34.62 -6.11 -1.81
CA THR A 500 34.75 -4.69 -1.44
C THR A 500 35.10 -3.81 -2.64
N ASP A 501 35.85 -4.37 -3.59
CA ASP A 501 36.25 -3.68 -4.83
C ASP A 501 35.05 -3.47 -5.74
N PHE A 502 34.16 -4.47 -5.88
CA PHE A 502 32.92 -4.33 -6.63
C PHE A 502 32.01 -3.26 -6.01
N VAL A 503 31.84 -3.29 -4.68
CA VAL A 503 30.98 -2.33 -3.95
C VAL A 503 31.44 -0.88 -4.18
N LYS A 504 32.76 -0.64 -4.15
CA LYS A 504 33.34 0.67 -4.47
C LYS A 504 33.16 1.04 -5.94
N LYS A 505 33.44 0.12 -6.86
CA LYS A 505 33.31 0.32 -8.31
C LYS A 505 31.87 0.69 -8.70
N ALA A 506 30.89 -0.04 -8.17
CA ALA A 506 29.46 0.17 -8.40
C ALA A 506 28.87 1.33 -7.58
N ASN A 507 29.68 2.01 -6.76
CA ASN A 507 29.31 3.15 -5.91
C ASN A 507 28.16 2.84 -4.93
N LEU A 508 28.06 1.59 -4.47
CA LEU A 508 27.00 1.09 -3.57
C LEU A 508 27.21 1.52 -2.10
N ILE A 509 28.42 1.89 -1.71
CA ILE A 509 28.72 2.56 -0.44
C ILE A 509 29.58 3.78 -0.77
N SER A 510 29.14 4.96 -0.34
CA SER A 510 29.89 6.21 -0.43
C SER A 510 30.02 6.81 0.96
N GLU A 511 31.10 7.55 1.21
CA GLU A 511 31.27 8.24 2.50
C GLU A 511 30.19 9.32 2.68
N THR A 512 29.87 9.67 3.93
CA THR A 512 28.87 10.70 4.22
C THR A 512 29.23 12.01 3.52
N GLY A 513 28.36 12.49 2.63
CA GLY A 513 28.56 13.72 1.86
C GLY A 513 29.14 13.52 0.46
N GLU A 514 29.55 12.30 0.08
CA GLU A 514 29.97 12.00 -1.28
C GLU A 514 28.78 11.89 -2.26
N ARG A 515 29.02 12.28 -3.51
CA ARG A 515 28.03 12.15 -4.59
C ARG A 515 28.00 10.71 -5.10
N ILE A 516 26.80 10.15 -5.17
CA ILE A 516 26.55 8.84 -5.77
C ILE A 516 26.20 9.03 -7.25
N TYR A 517 26.89 8.29 -8.12
CA TYR A 517 26.74 8.37 -9.56
C TYR A 517 26.07 7.11 -10.10
N LEU A 518 24.82 7.24 -10.57
CA LEU A 518 24.03 6.10 -11.06
C LEU A 518 24.69 5.37 -12.24
N ASN A 519 25.34 6.10 -13.15
CA ASN A 519 26.01 5.49 -14.31
C ASN A 519 27.08 4.46 -13.90
N LYS A 520 27.82 4.71 -12.82
CA LYS A 520 28.81 3.74 -12.30
C LYS A 520 28.16 2.42 -11.88
N PHE A 521 26.97 2.49 -11.29
CA PHE A 521 26.18 1.30 -10.94
C PHE A 521 25.69 0.58 -12.20
N ILE A 522 25.15 1.32 -13.18
CA ILE A 522 24.66 0.75 -14.45
C ILE A 522 25.78 0.05 -15.23
N ASP A 523 26.98 0.63 -15.28
CA ASP A 523 28.16 0.06 -15.95
C ASP A 523 28.61 -1.27 -15.31
N CYS A 524 28.24 -1.53 -14.05
CA CYS A 524 28.58 -2.74 -13.31
C CYS A 524 27.51 -3.84 -13.37
N LEU A 525 26.37 -3.62 -14.03
CA LEU A 525 25.26 -4.58 -14.01
C LEU A 525 25.59 -5.93 -14.62
N SER A 526 26.47 -5.99 -15.64
CA SER A 526 26.84 -7.27 -16.27
C SER A 526 27.62 -8.16 -15.30
N GLU A 527 28.58 -7.57 -14.58
CA GLU A 527 29.32 -8.25 -13.53
C GLU A 527 28.41 -8.62 -12.36
N LEU A 528 27.46 -7.75 -12.00
CA LEU A 528 26.49 -8.00 -10.93
C LEU A 528 25.57 -9.19 -11.24
N LYS A 529 25.13 -9.32 -12.50
CA LYS A 529 24.29 -10.42 -12.98
C LYS A 529 24.98 -11.78 -12.83
N ASP A 530 26.28 -11.84 -13.12
CA ASP A 530 27.07 -13.07 -13.00
C ASP A 530 27.25 -13.50 -11.53
N LEU A 531 27.32 -12.53 -10.62
CA LEU A 531 27.45 -12.74 -9.18
C LEU A 531 26.11 -13.05 -8.49
N GLU A 532 24.99 -12.65 -9.09
CA GLU A 532 23.67 -12.86 -8.52
C GLU A 532 23.30 -14.36 -8.51
N ARG A 533 22.56 -14.79 -7.48
CA ARG A 533 21.99 -16.14 -7.41
C ARG A 533 20.47 -16.13 -7.41
N ASP A 534 19.87 -15.07 -6.90
CA ASP A 534 18.42 -14.91 -6.91
C ASP A 534 17.91 -14.67 -8.34
N LEU A 535 17.03 -15.55 -8.81
CA LEU A 535 16.51 -15.48 -10.19
C LEU A 535 15.62 -14.26 -10.43
N SER A 536 14.91 -13.75 -9.42
CA SER A 536 14.11 -12.53 -9.57
C SER A 536 15.01 -11.32 -9.71
N MET A 537 16.05 -11.21 -8.88
CA MET A 537 16.99 -10.12 -8.94
C MET A 537 17.81 -10.16 -10.23
N LYS A 538 18.17 -11.36 -10.73
CA LYS A 538 18.76 -11.50 -12.07
C LYS A 538 17.88 -10.91 -13.17
N GLN A 539 16.58 -11.21 -13.14
CA GLN A 539 15.64 -10.66 -14.10
C GLN A 539 15.54 -9.14 -13.99
N ASP A 540 15.53 -8.61 -12.77
CA ASP A 540 15.50 -7.17 -12.53
C ASP A 540 16.76 -6.48 -13.05
N ILE A 541 17.95 -7.10 -12.89
CA ILE A 541 19.20 -6.62 -13.48
C ILE A 541 19.10 -6.61 -15.01
N GLU A 542 18.66 -7.70 -15.64
CA GLU A 542 18.50 -7.80 -17.10
C GLU A 542 17.55 -6.73 -17.63
N ASN A 543 16.42 -6.53 -16.97
CA ASN A 543 15.44 -5.51 -17.35
C ASN A 543 16.05 -4.11 -17.30
N VAL A 544 16.83 -3.80 -16.25
CA VAL A 544 17.53 -2.52 -16.11
C VAL A 544 18.62 -2.36 -17.18
N GLN A 545 19.40 -3.41 -17.46
CA GLN A 545 20.39 -3.39 -18.52
C GLN A 545 19.75 -3.11 -19.88
N ASP A 546 18.68 -3.82 -20.22
CA ASP A 546 17.96 -3.65 -21.48
C ASP A 546 17.32 -2.26 -21.57
N PHE A 547 16.78 -1.75 -20.46
CA PHE A 547 16.18 -0.42 -20.41
C PHE A 547 17.19 0.69 -20.72
N TYR A 548 18.43 0.60 -20.25
CA TYR A 548 19.45 1.62 -20.51
C TYR A 548 20.25 1.40 -21.82
N SER A 549 20.22 0.19 -22.38
CA SER A 549 21.00 -0.15 -23.58
C SER A 549 20.17 -0.23 -24.88
N ASN A 550 18.85 -0.38 -24.79
CA ASN A 550 17.97 -0.54 -25.94
C ASN A 550 16.79 0.45 -25.94
N ASN A 551 16.88 1.46 -26.81
CA ASN A 551 15.87 2.51 -26.93
C ASN A 551 14.45 1.99 -27.21
N MET A 552 14.29 0.88 -27.93
CA MET A 552 12.96 0.30 -28.17
C MET A 552 12.39 -0.32 -26.89
N THR A 553 13.23 -0.96 -26.07
CA THR A 553 12.83 -1.44 -24.75
C THR A 553 12.49 -0.27 -23.83
N THR A 554 13.32 0.78 -23.82
CA THR A 554 13.05 2.01 -23.07
C THR A 554 11.70 2.60 -23.47
N LEU A 555 11.46 2.76 -24.78
CA LEU A 555 10.22 3.34 -25.32
C LEU A 555 9.00 2.51 -24.94
N ARG A 556 9.09 1.18 -25.04
CA ARG A 556 8.02 0.27 -24.60
C ARG A 556 7.69 0.48 -23.12
N VAL A 557 8.71 0.46 -22.25
CA VAL A 557 8.53 0.66 -20.80
C VAL A 557 7.94 2.04 -20.50
N LEU A 558 8.41 3.10 -21.15
CA LEU A 558 7.88 4.45 -20.95
C LEU A 558 6.43 4.60 -21.45
N ASN A 559 6.05 3.89 -22.50
CA ASN A 559 4.66 3.86 -22.99
C ASN A 559 3.74 3.09 -22.05
N GLU A 560 4.19 1.94 -21.53
CA GLU A 560 3.48 1.18 -20.49
C GLU A 560 3.26 2.03 -19.23
N GLN A 561 4.31 2.74 -18.77
CA GLN A 561 4.22 3.65 -17.62
C GLN A 561 3.33 4.86 -17.90
N THR A 562 3.37 5.40 -19.13
CA THR A 562 2.47 6.48 -19.56
C THR A 562 1.02 6.04 -19.41
N GLN A 563 0.66 4.86 -19.93
CA GLN A 563 -0.69 4.36 -19.81
C GLN A 563 -1.07 4.10 -18.35
N GLY A 564 -0.16 3.52 -17.55
CA GLY A 564 -0.38 3.30 -16.12
C GLY A 564 -0.68 4.59 -15.35
N ILE A 565 0.07 5.68 -15.61
CA ILE A 565 -0.20 6.98 -14.99
C ILE A 565 -1.54 7.56 -15.45
N LYS A 566 -1.90 7.40 -16.74
CA LYS A 566 -3.20 7.87 -17.25
C LYS A 566 -4.37 7.13 -16.59
N ASP A 567 -4.25 5.80 -16.50
CA ASP A 567 -5.20 4.92 -15.79
C ASP A 567 -5.33 5.35 -14.32
N ASP A 568 -4.21 5.65 -13.66
CA ASP A 568 -4.20 6.09 -12.26
C ASP A 568 -4.96 7.41 -12.06
N ILE A 569 -4.71 8.40 -12.91
CA ILE A 569 -5.42 9.69 -12.87
C ILE A 569 -6.91 9.54 -13.21
N LEU A 570 -7.26 8.64 -14.14
CA LEU A 570 -8.64 8.31 -14.46
C LEU A 570 -9.37 7.76 -13.22
N MET A 571 -8.75 6.79 -12.54
CA MET A 571 -9.32 6.19 -11.33
C MET A 571 -9.37 7.18 -10.16
N ILE A 572 -8.34 8.00 -9.98
CA ILE A 572 -8.32 9.10 -8.99
C ILE A 572 -9.51 10.03 -9.22
N TYR A 573 -9.76 10.44 -10.46
CA TYR A 573 -10.89 11.30 -10.79
C TYR A 573 -12.24 10.61 -10.57
N ARG A 574 -12.33 9.31 -10.88
CA ARG A 574 -13.50 8.50 -10.56
C ARG A 574 -13.75 8.50 -9.05
N PHE A 575 -12.74 8.20 -8.22
CA PHE A 575 -12.87 8.26 -6.76
C PHE A 575 -13.28 9.64 -6.26
N ARG A 576 -12.69 10.71 -6.80
CA ARG A 576 -13.11 12.09 -6.49
C ARG A 576 -14.60 12.30 -6.77
N ASN A 577 -15.09 11.85 -7.92
CA ASN A 577 -16.50 12.00 -8.26
C ASN A 577 -17.40 11.15 -7.38
N LEU A 578 -16.98 9.92 -7.06
CA LEU A 578 -17.70 9.07 -6.11
C LEU A 578 -17.76 9.78 -4.75
N ILE A 579 -16.66 10.20 -4.15
CA ILE A 579 -16.63 10.89 -2.86
C ILE A 579 -17.55 12.13 -2.83
N VAL A 580 -17.53 12.95 -3.89
CA VAL A 580 -18.29 14.22 -3.93
C VAL A 580 -19.78 13.99 -4.20
N HIS A 581 -20.14 13.02 -5.04
CA HIS A 581 -21.51 12.88 -5.55
C HIS A 581 -22.25 11.66 -5.00
N ASN A 582 -21.52 10.63 -4.57
CA ASN A 582 -22.04 9.31 -4.25
C ASN A 582 -21.58 8.90 -2.84
N ALA A 583 -22.52 8.68 -1.92
CA ALA A 583 -22.21 8.31 -0.53
C ALA A 583 -21.62 6.89 -0.36
N HIS A 584 -21.33 6.18 -1.46
CA HIS A 584 -20.88 4.79 -1.45
C HIS A 584 -19.76 4.55 -2.48
N PHE A 585 -18.61 4.05 -2.02
CA PHE A 585 -17.49 3.60 -2.84
C PHE A 585 -16.59 2.66 -2.03
N ASP A 586 -15.73 1.89 -2.72
CA ASP A 586 -14.81 0.95 -2.07
C ASP A 586 -13.66 1.67 -1.37
N ASN A 587 -13.60 1.57 -0.04
CA ASN A 587 -12.53 2.14 0.78
C ASN A 587 -11.23 1.32 0.74
N ALA A 588 -11.25 0.06 0.27
CA ALA A 588 -10.07 -0.81 0.31
C ALA A 588 -8.90 -0.25 -0.53
N LEU A 589 -9.19 0.40 -1.67
CA LEU A 589 -8.16 0.97 -2.55
C LEU A 589 -7.97 2.48 -2.39
N LEU A 590 -8.83 3.16 -1.63
CA LEU A 590 -8.73 4.61 -1.48
C LEU A 590 -7.34 5.04 -0.95
N PRO A 591 -6.76 4.44 0.10
CA PRO A 591 -5.43 4.81 0.59
C PRO A 591 -4.34 4.72 -0.49
N TYR A 592 -4.44 3.73 -1.38
CA TYR A 592 -3.49 3.54 -2.48
C TYR A 592 -3.58 4.68 -3.50
N TYR A 593 -4.79 5.06 -3.91
CA TYR A 593 -4.97 6.18 -4.84
C TYR A 593 -4.68 7.54 -4.18
N VAL A 594 -4.90 7.69 -2.87
CA VAL A 594 -4.47 8.87 -2.09
C VAL A 594 -2.95 9.03 -2.14
N TRP A 595 -2.21 7.96 -1.89
CA TRP A 595 -0.75 7.99 -2.02
C TRP A 595 -0.30 8.37 -3.44
N LYS A 596 -0.96 7.84 -4.47
CA LYS A 596 -0.63 8.18 -5.87
C LYS A 596 -0.83 9.66 -6.15
N ILE A 597 -1.99 10.22 -5.80
CA ILE A 597 -2.27 11.63 -6.05
C ILE A 597 -1.37 12.54 -5.20
N GLN A 598 -1.02 12.16 -3.97
CA GLN A 598 0.00 12.85 -3.17
C GLN A 598 1.32 12.95 -3.93
N LYS A 599 1.79 11.83 -4.50
CA LYS A 599 3.04 11.79 -5.28
C LYS A 599 2.94 12.66 -6.53
N TYR A 600 1.88 12.50 -7.33
CA TYR A 600 1.72 13.26 -8.59
C TYR A 600 1.59 14.76 -8.35
N SER A 601 0.75 15.18 -7.39
CA SER A 601 0.56 16.58 -7.05
C SER A 601 1.85 17.21 -6.51
N GLY A 602 2.52 16.53 -5.57
CA GLY A 602 3.77 17.02 -4.99
C GLY A 602 4.89 17.18 -6.02
N ASN A 603 5.04 16.21 -6.92
CA ASN A 603 6.04 16.29 -8.00
C ASN A 603 5.75 17.42 -8.99
N LEU A 604 4.50 17.55 -9.43
CA LEU A 604 4.10 18.61 -10.35
C LEU A 604 4.32 20.00 -9.72
N ILE A 605 3.86 20.21 -8.49
CA ILE A 605 4.02 21.48 -7.76
C ILE A 605 5.51 21.82 -7.62
N ARG A 606 6.34 20.88 -7.15
CA ARG A 606 7.79 21.11 -7.00
C ARG A 606 8.47 21.46 -8.31
N LYS A 607 8.14 20.76 -9.41
CA LYS A 607 8.70 21.07 -10.73
C LYS A 607 8.32 22.46 -11.22
N LEU A 608 7.07 22.86 -11.01
CA LEU A 608 6.60 24.19 -11.41
C LEU A 608 7.27 25.30 -10.57
N ILE A 609 7.42 25.11 -9.25
CA ILE A 609 8.17 26.03 -8.38
C ILE A 609 9.62 26.19 -8.86
N GLN A 610 10.30 25.09 -9.15
CA GLN A 610 11.68 25.11 -9.64
C GLN A 610 11.81 25.89 -10.95
N GLN A 611 10.89 25.67 -11.90
CA GLN A 611 10.92 26.41 -13.16
C GLN A 611 10.59 27.89 -12.99
N SER A 612 9.62 28.25 -12.14
CA SER A 612 9.28 29.64 -11.85
C SER A 612 10.40 30.43 -11.17
N ALA A 613 11.31 29.76 -10.46
CA ALA A 613 12.47 30.42 -9.87
C ALA A 613 13.56 30.74 -10.89
N VAL A 614 13.70 29.95 -11.95
CA VAL A 614 14.73 30.13 -12.97
C VAL A 614 14.25 31.02 -14.13
N GLU A 615 12.99 30.90 -14.52
CA GLU A 615 12.44 31.57 -15.70
C GLU A 615 11.24 32.46 -15.34
N GLU A 616 11.23 33.71 -15.80
CA GLU A 616 10.07 34.60 -15.67
C GLU A 616 9.02 34.30 -16.74
N LYS A 617 8.29 33.19 -16.59
CA LYS A 617 7.24 32.76 -17.51
C LYS A 617 5.91 32.52 -16.80
N THR A 618 4.83 32.53 -17.56
CA THR A 618 3.49 32.18 -17.05
C THR A 618 3.41 30.69 -16.70
N LEU A 619 2.48 30.33 -15.82
CA LEU A 619 2.20 28.93 -15.48
C LEU A 619 1.88 28.09 -16.72
N SER A 620 1.08 28.65 -17.64
CA SER A 620 0.74 28.04 -18.92
C SER A 620 1.99 27.69 -19.76
N ALA A 621 2.98 28.59 -19.83
CA ALA A 621 4.22 28.35 -20.56
C ALA A 621 5.11 27.28 -19.90
N HIS A 622 5.17 27.24 -18.57
CA HIS A 622 5.87 26.16 -17.85
C HIS A 622 5.23 24.79 -18.12
N ILE A 623 3.90 24.72 -18.15
CA ILE A 623 3.17 23.49 -18.46
C ILE A 623 3.44 23.03 -19.90
N ILE A 624 3.43 23.94 -20.87
CA ILE A 624 3.81 23.62 -22.26
C ILE A 624 5.26 23.11 -22.32
N ASN A 625 6.18 23.71 -21.57
CA ASN A 625 7.57 23.25 -21.52
C ASN A 625 7.71 21.81 -20.99
N LEU A 626 6.90 21.43 -19.99
CA LEU A 626 6.86 20.03 -19.52
C LEU A 626 6.45 19.08 -20.65
N PHE A 627 5.40 19.44 -21.40
CA PHE A 627 4.95 18.65 -22.55
C PHE A 627 6.02 18.56 -23.64
N LEU A 628 6.64 19.68 -24.04
CA LEU A 628 7.68 19.71 -25.06
C LEU A 628 8.87 18.81 -24.68
N LYS A 629 9.32 18.90 -23.42
CA LYS A 629 10.41 18.05 -22.90
C LYS A 629 10.09 16.56 -22.96
N LYS A 630 8.82 16.18 -22.77
CA LYS A 630 8.38 14.79 -22.96
C LYS A 630 8.45 14.41 -24.45
N GLN A 631 7.92 15.24 -25.35
CA GLN A 631 7.93 14.96 -26.79
C GLN A 631 9.35 14.84 -27.35
N GLU A 632 10.25 15.73 -26.94
CA GLU A 632 11.67 15.68 -27.29
C GLU A 632 12.31 14.36 -26.84
N LEU A 633 12.07 13.95 -25.59
CA LEU A 633 12.57 12.69 -25.06
C LEU A 633 12.08 11.48 -25.87
N LEU A 634 10.78 11.40 -26.15
CA LEU A 634 10.21 10.28 -26.90
C LEU A 634 10.72 10.28 -28.36
N GLY A 635 10.80 11.44 -29.00
CA GLY A 635 11.34 11.57 -30.36
C GLY A 635 12.83 11.18 -30.44
N ASN A 636 13.64 11.56 -29.46
CA ASN A 636 15.05 11.18 -29.41
C ASN A 636 15.23 9.67 -29.19
N LEU A 637 14.34 9.03 -28.43
CA LEU A 637 14.33 7.57 -28.26
C LEU A 637 13.96 6.86 -29.57
N GLU A 638 12.92 7.32 -30.27
CA GLU A 638 12.48 6.78 -31.56
C GLU A 638 13.56 6.89 -32.64
N ASN A 639 14.27 8.03 -32.69
CA ASN A 639 15.34 8.29 -33.66
C ASN A 639 16.69 7.64 -33.32
N LYS A 640 16.80 6.94 -32.18
CA LYS A 640 18.05 6.34 -31.65
C LYS A 640 19.16 7.34 -31.30
N ASP A 641 18.80 8.61 -31.12
CA ASP A 641 19.74 9.69 -30.78
C ASP A 641 19.88 9.89 -29.26
N PHE A 642 19.07 9.22 -28.46
CA PHE A 642 19.08 9.36 -27.01
C PHE A 642 20.16 8.50 -26.33
N GLN A 643 21.08 9.14 -25.61
CA GLN A 643 22.01 8.48 -24.69
C GLN A 643 21.73 8.98 -23.28
N ILE A 644 21.20 8.11 -22.40
CA ILE A 644 20.66 8.50 -21.09
C ILE A 644 21.70 9.19 -20.17
N PHE A 645 22.98 8.86 -20.34
CA PHE A 645 24.07 9.35 -19.48
C PHE A 645 25.15 10.16 -20.23
N LYS A 646 24.91 10.55 -21.50
CA LYS A 646 25.75 11.51 -22.22
C LYS A 646 24.97 12.79 -22.46
#